data_AF-A0A946HLK7-F1
#
_entry.id   AF-A0A946HLK7-F1
#
_cell.length_a   1.000
_cell.length_b   1.000
_cell.length_c   1.000
_cell.angle_alpha   90.00
_cell.angle_beta   90.00
_cell.angle_gamma   90.00
#
_symmetry.space_group_name_H-M   'P 1'
#
loop_
_entity.id
_entity.type
_entity.pdbx_description
1 polymer ?
#
loop_
_entity_poly.entity_id
_entity_poly.type
_entity_poly.pdbx_seq_one_letter_code
_entity_poly.pdbx_strand_id
1 'polypeptide(L)'
;SVVALVTGEERIVPPRTQYWVCTVEAMPDGMGCDFLAVDEIQLCADPERGHVFTDRLLRARGLKETLFLGADTMRSAIAELVPEATFQHRERLSELTYAGSKKLSRIPPRSAIVGFSVENVYAIAELIRRQKGGAAVVMGALSPRTRNAQVEMYQNGEVDYLVATDSIGMGLNLDVNHVAFSALSKFDGRRMRPLAPNELAQIAGRAGRGMSNGSFGVTGEAPPLEDEVARAITGHRFSPIGKVNWRHAGMRFGSLPALIASLEQKPDHERLVRAREADDLAALKLLAQDAEIAARASDPASVRLLWDVCRIPDFRGISRAEHAALLQEIFGFLHEKGRVPDAWMARQMQRLDRSDGDIDTLSMRLAYIRTWTYVAQRSGWLGDERDWRAATRAVEDTLSDALHACLTQRFVDRRTSVLIRRLKQKEALLAEVNDIGEVTVEGEFVGRLEGFPFRQDQEASGQEAKTLKTVGLQALAPHFHLRADRFYNSPDTEIDFTEQGGLMWGTQAVGKLVVGDDPLKPKIHAFVDEEAGTDVAQKVERRLQHFIDRKVATLFEPLLNLQNDDSLTGLARGFAFQMKEALGIVARSNVAEDVKALDQDARSLLRKHGIRFGQFTVFLPLLLKPAPTRLRLVLWSLMQGLDEFPEAPPPGLVTVPVDASASAGSDTMAGYRNSGARAIRVDMLERLADQLRAEDSRGGFEAKADMLSITGMTLEQFADLMQGLGYRFVRAERVKVKTKPVDPAAAVVADTPQTPNEPEAPAQAPLEGATEAANSGVVEDGAVAEDSPSVVADSPRVVADSPSAEEPFVTETVAQVSAETVAQTGNEPEVAPEKSPAVEAAAATEIAIASTASETAGRTTDKQTIENADTEPAVSEAADEIATEAAPDIEVFFTFTWARNRGQSKPKGQGRSFSGSQKDGAASTADPAQGDHRGAPHKRKARHHKADGEQTAQNNAGSAKSGQSRQTAAGQQKTGRDKFNRDNDRKPGKGKPRRNEGPKQFAASPKKSQQIDPDNPFAAALMGLKDKI
;
A
#
# COMPACT_ATOMS: atom_id res chain seq x y z
N SER A 1 25.20 -39.49 -12.62
CA SER A 1 25.86 -39.45 -11.30
C SER A 1 26.81 -40.63 -11.17
N VAL A 2 27.86 -40.50 -10.33
CA VAL A 2 28.67 -41.62 -9.78
C VAL A 2 28.48 -41.75 -8.26
N VAL A 3 27.55 -40.98 -7.69
CA VAL A 3 27.14 -41.00 -6.29
C VAL A 3 25.80 -41.71 -6.17
N ALA A 4 25.71 -42.68 -5.27
CA ALA A 4 24.46 -43.29 -4.84
C ALA A 4 23.92 -42.61 -3.58
N LEU A 5 22.59 -42.59 -3.45
CA LEU A 5 21.85 -42.17 -2.25
C LEU A 5 21.09 -43.37 -1.70
N VAL A 6 21.24 -43.67 -0.41
CA VAL A 6 20.52 -44.77 0.27
C VAL A 6 20.05 -44.35 1.66
N THR A 7 18.76 -44.13 1.83
CA THR A 7 18.11 -43.89 3.13
C THR A 7 17.16 -45.06 3.45
N GLY A 8 16.21 -44.90 4.39
CA GLY A 8 15.11 -45.87 4.53
C GLY A 8 13.98 -45.66 3.49
N GLU A 9 13.92 -44.46 2.93
CA GLU A 9 12.85 -43.93 2.11
C GLU A 9 13.27 -43.78 0.63
N GLU A 10 14.56 -43.62 0.33
CA GLU A 10 15.09 -43.51 -1.04
C GLU A 10 16.31 -44.40 -1.29
N ARG A 11 16.32 -45.12 -2.42
CA ARG A 11 17.48 -45.88 -2.89
C ARG A 11 17.76 -45.63 -4.36
N ILE A 12 18.74 -44.76 -4.63
CA ILE A 12 19.16 -44.35 -5.98
C ILE A 12 20.61 -44.81 -6.18
N VAL A 13 20.82 -45.87 -6.97
CA VAL A 13 22.16 -46.45 -7.22
C VAL A 13 22.50 -46.42 -8.71
N PRO A 14 23.33 -45.46 -9.18
CA PRO A 14 23.79 -45.43 -10.57
C PRO A 14 24.61 -46.68 -10.98
N PRO A 15 24.58 -47.11 -12.26
CA PRO A 15 25.38 -48.25 -12.74
C PRO A 15 26.91 -48.10 -12.64
N ARG A 16 27.41 -46.90 -12.35
CA ARG A 16 28.84 -46.59 -12.13
C ARG A 16 29.04 -45.87 -10.80
N THR A 17 28.45 -46.41 -9.73
CA THR A 17 28.60 -45.86 -8.37
C THR A 17 30.02 -46.03 -7.87
N GLN A 18 30.60 -44.95 -7.35
CA GLN A 18 31.89 -44.90 -6.66
C GLN A 18 31.75 -44.35 -5.22
N TYR A 19 30.78 -43.46 -4.99
CA TYR A 19 30.54 -42.82 -3.70
C TYR A 19 29.14 -43.19 -3.18
N TRP A 20 29.02 -43.42 -1.88
CA TRP A 20 27.75 -43.78 -1.23
C TRP A 20 27.42 -42.76 -0.15
N VAL A 21 26.33 -42.02 -0.34
CA VAL A 21 25.75 -41.14 0.68
C VAL A 21 24.55 -41.88 1.28
N CYS A 22 24.55 -42.11 2.58
CA CYS A 22 23.54 -42.95 3.23
C CYS A 22 23.24 -42.55 4.67
N THR A 23 22.08 -42.95 5.17
CA THR A 23 21.83 -42.94 6.62
C THR A 23 22.63 -44.04 7.31
N VAL A 24 22.97 -43.85 8.59
CA VAL A 24 23.85 -44.78 9.33
C VAL A 24 23.22 -46.18 9.48
N GLU A 25 21.89 -46.25 9.47
CA GLU A 25 21.08 -47.48 9.44
C GLU A 25 21.08 -48.18 8.07
N ALA A 26 21.25 -47.42 6.98
CA ALA A 26 21.26 -47.92 5.60
C ALA A 26 22.68 -48.09 5.03
N MET A 27 23.71 -47.77 5.83
CA MET A 27 25.12 -47.92 5.49
C MET A 27 25.45 -49.38 5.13
N PRO A 28 25.91 -49.68 3.90
CA PRO A 28 26.16 -51.06 3.47
C PRO A 28 27.28 -51.76 4.25
N ASP A 29 26.93 -52.85 4.94
CA ASP A 29 27.90 -53.70 5.63
C ASP A 29 28.83 -54.42 4.64
N GLY A 30 30.11 -54.58 5.01
CA GLY A 30 31.07 -55.42 4.28
C GLY A 30 31.52 -54.91 2.91
N MET A 31 31.11 -53.72 2.47
CA MET A 31 31.41 -53.19 1.12
C MET A 31 32.91 -52.91 0.86
N GLY A 32 33.70 -52.63 1.89
CA GLY A 32 35.15 -52.39 1.77
C GLY A 32 35.51 -51.09 1.03
N CYS A 33 35.11 -49.94 1.58
CA CYS A 33 35.46 -48.64 1.01
C CYS A 33 36.84 -48.14 1.47
N ASP A 34 37.55 -47.41 0.60
CA ASP A 34 38.83 -46.75 0.94
C ASP A 34 38.68 -45.75 2.10
N PHE A 35 37.63 -44.93 2.02
CA PHE A 35 37.30 -43.89 2.99
C PHE A 35 35.90 -44.17 3.57
N LEU A 36 35.78 -44.08 4.91
CA LEU A 36 34.49 -44.15 5.60
C LEU A 36 34.33 -42.91 6.47
N ALA A 37 33.14 -42.30 6.45
CA ALA A 37 32.80 -41.19 7.34
C ALA A 37 31.45 -41.43 8.02
N VAL A 38 31.37 -41.07 9.30
CA VAL A 38 30.13 -41.05 10.09
C VAL A 38 29.95 -39.65 10.66
N ASP A 39 28.81 -39.03 10.37
CA ASP A 39 28.47 -37.69 10.89
C ASP A 39 27.74 -37.76 12.23
N GLU A 40 27.70 -36.61 12.92
CA GLU A 40 26.92 -36.38 14.14
C GLU A 40 27.13 -37.47 15.21
N ILE A 41 28.37 -37.92 15.41
CA ILE A 41 28.75 -39.11 16.20
C ILE A 41 28.31 -39.04 17.68
N GLN A 42 27.98 -37.85 18.20
CA GLN A 42 27.33 -37.71 19.51
C GLN A 42 25.95 -38.39 19.60
N LEU A 43 25.34 -38.74 18.47
CA LEU A 43 24.14 -39.59 18.42
C LEU A 43 24.39 -41.00 18.97
N CYS A 44 25.63 -41.45 19.22
CA CYS A 44 25.90 -42.62 20.07
C CYS A 44 25.21 -42.53 21.46
N ALA A 45 24.98 -41.31 21.98
CA ALA A 45 24.24 -41.07 23.22
C ALA A 45 22.71 -41.07 23.06
N ASP A 46 22.18 -41.15 21.84
CA ASP A 46 20.73 -41.20 21.60
C ASP A 46 20.11 -42.50 22.15
N PRO A 47 19.04 -42.45 22.96
CA PRO A 47 18.51 -43.64 23.63
C PRO A 47 17.82 -44.68 22.73
N GLU A 48 17.47 -44.31 21.50
CA GLU A 48 16.65 -45.10 20.58
C GLU A 48 17.52 -45.67 19.45
N ARG A 49 18.12 -44.79 18.64
CA ARG A 49 18.92 -45.11 17.45
C ARG A 49 20.43 -45.08 17.69
N GLY A 50 20.90 -44.50 18.80
CA GLY A 50 22.33 -44.36 19.09
C GLY A 50 23.12 -45.66 19.15
N HIS A 51 22.44 -46.78 19.36
CA HIS A 51 23.03 -48.12 19.28
C HIS A 51 23.59 -48.47 17.89
N VAL A 52 23.06 -47.88 16.81
CA VAL A 52 23.55 -48.07 15.43
C VAL A 52 24.83 -47.24 15.21
N PHE A 53 24.85 -46.00 15.69
CA PHE A 53 26.04 -45.14 15.66
C PHE A 53 27.18 -45.76 16.47
N THR A 54 26.89 -46.33 17.65
CA THR A 54 27.87 -47.05 18.47
C THR A 54 28.37 -48.34 17.79
N ASP A 55 27.53 -49.05 17.03
CA ASP A 55 28.01 -50.16 16.19
C ASP A 55 29.02 -49.67 15.15
N ARG A 56 28.71 -48.60 14.41
CA ARG A 56 29.60 -48.06 13.37
C ARG A 56 30.90 -47.52 13.98
N LEU A 57 30.84 -46.83 15.12
CA LEU A 57 32.01 -46.37 15.88
C LEU A 57 32.95 -47.53 16.26
N LEU A 58 32.39 -48.65 16.73
CA LEU A 58 33.18 -49.80 17.19
C LEU A 58 33.65 -50.72 16.06
N ARG A 59 32.89 -50.86 14.97
CA ARG A 59 33.09 -51.93 13.97
C ARG A 59 33.30 -51.48 12.52
N ALA A 60 32.83 -50.30 12.12
CA ALA A 60 32.96 -49.84 10.74
C ALA A 60 34.31 -49.13 10.53
N ARG A 61 35.09 -49.56 9.53
CA ARG A 61 36.40 -48.98 9.18
C ARG A 61 36.54 -48.91 7.66
N GLY A 62 37.05 -47.79 7.16
CA GLY A 62 37.57 -47.68 5.79
C GLY A 62 38.96 -48.32 5.68
N LEU A 63 39.33 -48.75 4.47
CA LEU A 63 40.59 -49.45 4.19
C LEU A 63 41.84 -48.53 4.29
N LYS A 64 41.66 -47.21 4.16
CA LYS A 64 42.73 -46.21 4.24
C LYS A 64 42.49 -45.17 5.35
N GLU A 65 41.25 -44.67 5.47
CA GLU A 65 40.92 -43.59 6.41
C GLU A 65 39.48 -43.74 6.93
N THR A 66 39.27 -43.48 8.22
CA THR A 66 37.94 -43.49 8.88
C THR A 66 37.77 -42.19 9.65
N LEU A 67 36.73 -41.42 9.33
CA LEU A 67 36.48 -40.09 9.89
C LEU A 67 35.19 -40.07 10.72
N PHE A 68 35.29 -39.70 11.99
CA PHE A 68 34.15 -39.45 12.87
C PHE A 68 33.98 -37.93 13.05
N LEU A 69 32.81 -37.41 12.69
CA LEU A 69 32.46 -36.00 12.79
C LEU A 69 31.38 -35.81 13.86
N GLY A 70 31.39 -34.69 14.59
CA GLY A 70 30.42 -34.39 15.64
C GLY A 70 31.00 -33.56 16.78
N ALA A 71 30.27 -33.51 17.89
CA ALA A 71 30.58 -32.65 19.04
C ALA A 71 31.77 -33.13 19.89
N ASP A 72 32.59 -32.19 20.38
CA ASP A 72 33.76 -32.47 21.23
C ASP A 72 33.41 -33.18 22.55
N THR A 73 32.13 -33.13 22.98
CA THR A 73 31.62 -33.90 24.13
C THR A 73 31.81 -35.41 23.99
N MET A 74 31.98 -35.94 22.78
CA MET A 74 32.31 -37.35 22.53
C MET A 74 33.79 -37.68 22.72
N ARG A 75 34.70 -36.70 22.82
CA ARG A 75 36.16 -36.90 22.84
C ARG A 75 36.60 -37.95 23.85
N SER A 76 36.11 -37.89 25.09
CA SER A 76 36.47 -38.83 26.15
C SER A 76 35.89 -40.23 25.94
N ALA A 77 34.69 -40.36 25.35
CA ALA A 77 34.10 -41.65 25.02
C ALA A 77 34.82 -42.32 23.84
N ILE A 78 35.18 -41.55 22.79
CA ILE A 78 35.91 -42.06 21.63
C ILE A 78 37.34 -42.44 22.00
N ALA A 79 38.05 -41.63 22.80
CA ALA A 79 39.44 -41.93 23.20
C ALA A 79 39.57 -43.22 24.04
N GLU A 80 38.50 -43.62 24.71
CA GLU A 80 38.45 -44.83 25.55
C GLU A 80 37.95 -46.05 24.75
N LEU A 81 36.94 -45.87 23.90
CA LEU A 81 36.37 -46.94 23.06
C LEU A 81 37.19 -47.24 21.78
N VAL A 82 37.96 -46.27 21.30
CA VAL A 82 38.82 -46.35 20.10
C VAL A 82 40.16 -45.64 20.40
N PRO A 83 41.10 -46.27 21.14
CA PRO A 83 42.35 -45.63 21.56
C PRO A 83 43.28 -45.15 20.43
N GLU A 84 43.08 -45.66 19.21
CA GLU A 84 43.81 -45.28 18.00
C GLU A 84 43.31 -43.96 17.37
N ALA A 85 42.21 -43.38 17.88
CA ALA A 85 41.57 -42.22 17.27
C ALA A 85 42.36 -40.90 17.47
N THR A 86 42.74 -40.27 16.36
CA THR A 86 43.33 -38.93 16.34
C THR A 86 42.27 -37.84 16.29
N PHE A 87 42.36 -36.82 17.15
CA PHE A 87 41.36 -35.75 17.24
C PHE A 87 41.83 -34.44 16.61
N GLN A 88 41.06 -33.91 15.65
CA GLN A 88 41.18 -32.54 15.16
C GLN A 88 40.01 -31.70 15.68
N HIS A 89 40.31 -30.58 16.36
CA HIS A 89 39.30 -29.61 16.79
C HIS A 89 39.07 -28.56 15.69
N ARG A 90 37.87 -27.97 15.65
CA ARG A 90 37.48 -26.87 14.75
C ARG A 90 36.61 -25.89 15.53
N GLU A 91 37.01 -24.63 15.56
CA GLU A 91 36.22 -23.55 16.15
C GLU A 91 35.13 -23.07 15.17
N ARG A 92 34.09 -22.41 15.71
CA ARG A 92 32.99 -21.84 14.91
C ARG A 92 33.45 -20.55 14.22
N LEU A 93 33.18 -20.42 12.93
CA LEU A 93 33.61 -19.25 12.14
C LEU A 93 32.82 -17.96 12.41
N SER A 94 31.62 -18.08 13.01
CA SER A 94 30.75 -16.95 13.35
C SER A 94 30.43 -16.90 14.84
N GLU A 95 30.22 -15.70 15.36
CA GLU A 95 29.78 -15.48 16.74
C GLU A 95 28.30 -15.87 16.91
N LEU A 96 27.93 -16.34 18.11
CA LEU A 96 26.55 -16.61 18.50
C LEU A 96 26.22 -15.78 19.75
N THR A 97 25.21 -14.94 19.67
CA THR A 97 24.86 -13.97 20.74
C THR A 97 23.49 -14.26 21.37
N TYR A 98 23.38 -14.15 22.70
CA TYR A 98 22.07 -14.26 23.37
C TYR A 98 21.34 -12.91 23.35
N ALA A 99 20.13 -12.90 22.80
CA ALA A 99 19.32 -11.70 22.55
C ALA A 99 18.09 -11.58 23.48
N GLY A 100 18.03 -12.38 24.55
CA GLY A 100 16.99 -12.34 25.57
C GLY A 100 15.62 -12.87 25.13
N SER A 101 14.57 -12.44 25.84
CA SER A 101 13.17 -12.70 25.46
C SER A 101 12.64 -11.61 24.54
N LYS A 102 11.98 -11.99 23.45
CA LYS A 102 11.34 -11.07 22.50
C LYS A 102 9.92 -11.56 22.17
N LYS A 103 8.93 -10.66 22.29
CA LYS A 103 7.58 -10.93 21.78
C LYS A 103 7.63 -11.22 20.27
N LEU A 104 6.78 -12.13 19.80
CA LEU A 104 6.74 -12.63 18.42
C LEU A 104 6.65 -11.51 17.36
N SER A 105 5.91 -10.43 17.64
CA SER A 105 5.83 -9.24 16.79
C SER A 105 7.15 -8.44 16.64
N ARG A 106 8.12 -8.62 17.54
CA ARG A 106 9.45 -7.98 17.56
C ARG A 106 10.59 -8.92 17.13
N ILE A 107 10.29 -10.12 16.66
CA ILE A 107 11.30 -11.01 16.07
C ILE A 107 11.76 -10.41 14.72
N PRO A 108 13.07 -10.39 14.40
CA PRO A 108 13.59 -9.84 13.15
C PRO A 108 13.26 -10.75 11.94
N PRO A 109 13.31 -10.24 10.70
CA PRO A 109 13.27 -11.09 9.51
C PRO A 109 14.46 -12.07 9.46
N ARG A 110 14.34 -13.14 8.66
CA ARG A 110 15.27 -14.28 8.61
C ARG A 110 15.43 -14.95 9.98
N SER A 111 14.30 -15.22 10.64
CA SER A 111 14.26 -15.94 11.92
C SER A 111 13.65 -17.33 11.78
N ALA A 112 14.13 -18.26 12.61
CA ALA A 112 13.47 -19.54 12.87
C ALA A 112 12.87 -19.53 14.29
N ILE A 113 11.58 -19.82 14.41
CA ILE A 113 10.89 -19.99 15.70
C ILE A 113 10.71 -21.49 15.94
N VAL A 114 11.19 -21.99 17.08
CA VAL A 114 11.26 -23.43 17.36
C VAL A 114 10.36 -23.83 18.52
N GLY A 115 9.40 -24.69 18.23
CA GLY A 115 8.45 -25.26 19.18
C GLY A 115 8.48 -26.80 19.17
N PHE A 116 8.14 -27.42 20.30
CA PHE A 116 8.36 -28.86 20.52
C PHE A 116 7.07 -29.70 20.47
N SER A 117 6.01 -29.14 19.88
CA SER A 117 4.78 -29.85 19.48
C SER A 117 4.24 -29.30 18.15
N VAL A 118 3.54 -30.13 17.39
CA VAL A 118 2.94 -29.77 16.08
C VAL A 118 1.91 -28.66 16.23
N GLU A 119 1.07 -28.73 17.28
CA GLU A 119 0.08 -27.72 17.63
C GLU A 119 0.70 -26.33 17.84
N ASN A 120 1.82 -26.26 18.58
CA ASN A 120 2.55 -25.02 18.86
C ASN A 120 3.18 -24.45 17.57
N VAL A 121 3.73 -25.33 16.71
CA VAL A 121 4.24 -24.94 15.38
C VAL A 121 3.12 -24.34 14.51
N TYR A 122 1.95 -24.99 14.42
CA TYR A 122 0.82 -24.45 13.66
C TYR A 122 0.27 -23.14 14.25
N ALA A 123 0.14 -23.04 15.58
CA ALA A 123 -0.35 -21.84 16.25
C ALA A 123 0.58 -20.62 16.03
N ILE A 124 1.89 -20.83 16.09
CA ILE A 124 2.89 -19.79 15.82
C ILE A 124 2.91 -19.42 14.33
N ALA A 125 2.80 -20.40 13.42
CA ALA A 125 2.78 -20.13 11.98
C ALA A 125 1.54 -19.31 11.57
N GLU A 126 0.36 -19.63 12.12
CA GLU A 126 -0.88 -18.86 11.92
C GLU A 126 -0.78 -17.44 12.50
N LEU A 127 -0.18 -17.27 13.69
CA LEU A 127 0.04 -15.95 14.28
C LEU A 127 1.05 -15.12 13.47
N ILE A 128 2.14 -15.74 13.00
CA ILE A 128 3.12 -15.09 12.12
C ILE A 128 2.47 -14.69 10.79
N ARG A 129 1.65 -15.54 10.17
CA ARG A 129 0.88 -15.17 8.96
C ARG A 129 0.09 -13.88 9.18
N ARG A 130 -0.72 -13.83 10.25
CA ARG A 130 -1.56 -12.66 10.61
C ARG A 130 -0.77 -11.38 10.93
N GLN A 131 0.50 -11.48 11.34
CA GLN A 131 1.30 -10.32 11.77
C GLN A 131 2.46 -9.95 10.82
N LYS A 132 2.82 -10.82 9.88
CA LYS A 132 4.05 -10.73 9.06
C LYS A 132 3.90 -11.23 7.61
N GLY A 133 2.72 -11.67 7.19
CA GLY A 133 2.46 -12.18 5.84
C GLY A 133 2.66 -13.69 5.69
N GLY A 134 3.59 -14.32 6.41
CA GLY A 134 3.66 -15.78 6.38
C GLY A 134 4.87 -16.42 7.04
N ALA A 135 4.79 -17.75 7.16
CA ALA A 135 5.88 -18.60 7.59
C ALA A 135 5.96 -19.90 6.77
N ALA A 136 7.18 -20.36 6.51
CA ALA A 136 7.42 -21.74 6.13
C ALA A 136 7.32 -22.63 7.38
N VAL A 137 6.84 -23.87 7.22
CA VAL A 137 6.67 -24.84 8.30
C VAL A 137 7.54 -26.08 8.06
N VAL A 138 8.43 -26.40 9.01
CA VAL A 138 9.35 -27.54 8.93
C VAL A 138 9.29 -28.40 10.18
N MET A 139 8.78 -29.63 10.05
CA MET A 139 8.61 -30.58 11.15
C MET A 139 9.25 -31.92 10.79
N GLY A 140 9.66 -32.70 11.80
CA GLY A 140 10.31 -34.01 11.59
C GLY A 140 9.50 -34.99 10.73
N ALA A 141 8.17 -34.98 10.84
CA ALA A 141 7.27 -35.87 10.11
C ALA A 141 7.19 -35.61 8.59
N LEU A 142 7.46 -34.37 8.14
CA LEU A 142 7.36 -33.99 6.73
C LEU A 142 8.36 -34.79 5.87
N SER A 143 7.96 -35.20 4.67
CA SER A 143 8.84 -35.90 3.74
C SER A 143 10.02 -35.02 3.34
N PRO A 144 11.13 -35.60 2.84
CA PRO A 144 12.23 -34.81 2.28
C PRO A 144 11.76 -33.81 1.22
N ARG A 145 10.77 -34.17 0.40
CA ARG A 145 10.18 -33.30 -0.63
C ARG A 145 9.42 -32.11 -0.05
N THR A 146 8.40 -32.33 0.79
CA THR A 146 7.63 -31.23 1.41
C THR A 146 8.54 -30.32 2.23
N ARG A 147 9.50 -30.91 2.96
CA ARG A 147 10.50 -30.20 3.77
C ARG A 147 11.40 -29.31 2.90
N ASN A 148 11.97 -29.85 1.82
CA ASN A 148 12.81 -29.10 0.91
C ASN A 148 12.04 -27.96 0.23
N ALA A 149 10.79 -28.18 -0.20
CA ALA A 149 9.97 -27.14 -0.81
C ALA A 149 9.60 -26.00 0.17
N GLN A 150 9.32 -26.33 1.44
CA GLN A 150 9.12 -25.32 2.49
C GLN A 150 10.42 -24.55 2.82
N VAL A 151 11.58 -25.21 2.76
CA VAL A 151 12.90 -24.56 2.90
C VAL A 151 13.25 -23.69 1.69
N GLU A 152 12.93 -24.13 0.46
CA GLU A 152 13.15 -23.36 -0.77
C GLU A 152 12.34 -22.07 -0.75
N MET A 153 11.06 -22.11 -0.35
CA MET A 153 10.21 -20.93 -0.14
C MET A 153 10.85 -19.90 0.83
N TYR A 154 11.38 -20.37 1.96
CA TYR A 154 12.11 -19.52 2.90
C TYR A 154 13.39 -18.95 2.28
N GLN A 155 14.21 -19.78 1.63
CA GLN A 155 15.49 -19.37 1.04
C GLN A 155 15.30 -18.42 -0.16
N ASN A 156 14.23 -18.56 -0.93
CA ASN A 156 13.83 -17.68 -2.03
C ASN A 156 13.33 -16.31 -1.56
N GLY A 157 13.12 -16.10 -0.25
CA GLY A 157 12.53 -14.89 0.30
C GLY A 157 11.05 -14.73 -0.03
N GLU A 158 10.32 -15.83 -0.22
CA GLU A 158 8.85 -15.83 -0.30
C GLU A 158 8.23 -15.68 1.11
N VAL A 159 8.97 -16.06 2.16
CA VAL A 159 8.66 -15.79 3.56
C VAL A 159 9.93 -15.44 4.36
N ASP A 160 9.84 -14.46 5.25
CA ASP A 160 10.94 -14.06 6.15
C ASP A 160 11.12 -14.98 7.37
N TYR A 161 10.15 -15.84 7.65
CA TYR A 161 10.05 -16.60 8.90
C TYR A 161 9.91 -18.10 8.63
N LEU A 162 10.58 -18.88 9.47
CA LEU A 162 10.48 -20.34 9.52
C LEU A 162 9.90 -20.71 10.89
N VAL A 163 8.93 -21.61 10.96
CA VAL A 163 8.44 -22.18 12.22
C VAL A 163 8.65 -23.69 12.18
N ALA A 164 9.29 -24.25 13.21
CA ALA A 164 9.83 -25.60 13.14
C ALA A 164 9.87 -26.36 14.46
N THR A 165 10.09 -27.68 14.37
CA THR A 165 10.53 -28.50 15.51
C THR A 165 12.06 -28.60 15.58
N ASP A 166 12.57 -29.36 16.54
CA ASP A 166 14.00 -29.66 16.70
C ASP A 166 14.65 -30.36 15.48
N SER A 167 13.86 -30.80 14.50
CA SER A 167 14.37 -31.36 13.25
C SER A 167 15.22 -30.37 12.43
N ILE A 168 15.07 -29.05 12.57
CA ILE A 168 15.99 -28.09 11.95
C ILE A 168 17.38 -28.06 12.60
N GLY A 169 17.52 -28.68 13.78
CA GLY A 169 18.80 -28.90 14.44
C GLY A 169 19.74 -29.78 13.62
N MET A 170 19.25 -30.52 12.61
CA MET A 170 20.04 -31.45 11.79
C MET A 170 19.65 -31.41 10.31
N GLY A 171 20.56 -31.80 9.41
CA GLY A 171 20.23 -32.19 8.03
C GLY A 171 19.70 -31.12 7.05
N LEU A 172 19.68 -29.82 7.40
CA LEU A 172 19.24 -28.74 6.50
C LEU A 172 20.27 -27.60 6.42
N ASN A 173 20.47 -27.07 5.20
CA ASN A 173 21.19 -25.80 5.01
C ASN A 173 20.22 -24.62 5.04
N LEU A 174 20.19 -23.93 6.17
CA LEU A 174 19.30 -22.82 6.49
C LEU A 174 20.14 -21.59 6.81
N ASP A 175 19.93 -20.51 6.05
CA ASP A 175 20.51 -19.20 6.31
C ASP A 175 19.56 -18.40 7.21
N VAL A 176 19.75 -18.59 8.52
CA VAL A 176 18.93 -18.02 9.59
C VAL A 176 19.79 -17.03 10.38
N ASN A 177 19.30 -15.82 10.62
CA ASN A 177 20.00 -14.81 11.41
C ASN A 177 19.66 -14.89 12.91
N HIS A 178 18.48 -15.41 13.24
CA HIS A 178 18.00 -15.50 14.62
C HIS A 178 17.17 -16.76 14.91
N VAL A 179 17.45 -17.45 16.01
CA VAL A 179 16.66 -18.61 16.51
C VAL A 179 15.90 -18.21 17.77
N ALA A 180 14.58 -18.40 17.79
CA ALA A 180 13.74 -18.09 18.94
C ALA A 180 13.00 -19.33 19.45
N PHE A 181 13.30 -19.78 20.67
CA PHE A 181 12.61 -20.91 21.30
C PHE A 181 11.24 -20.47 21.83
N SER A 182 10.16 -21.16 21.44
CA SER A 182 8.80 -20.93 21.99
C SER A 182 8.45 -21.83 23.17
N ALA A 183 9.28 -22.84 23.46
CA ALA A 183 9.29 -23.60 24.69
C ALA A 183 10.72 -24.10 24.99
N LEU A 184 11.01 -24.45 26.24
CA LEU A 184 12.32 -24.97 26.69
C LEU A 184 12.27 -26.44 27.14
N SER A 185 11.15 -27.13 26.87
CA SER A 185 10.90 -28.52 27.25
C SER A 185 10.31 -29.30 26.08
N LYS A 186 10.66 -30.58 25.96
CA LYS A 186 10.08 -31.51 24.97
C LYS A 186 9.65 -32.83 25.60
N PHE A 187 8.83 -33.58 24.87
CA PHE A 187 8.47 -34.96 25.21
C PHE A 187 9.61 -35.92 24.84
N ASP A 188 10.01 -36.82 25.73
CA ASP A 188 11.15 -37.75 25.54
C ASP A 188 10.73 -39.20 25.22
N GLY A 189 9.51 -39.38 24.74
CA GLY A 189 8.83 -40.66 24.56
C GLY A 189 8.17 -41.19 25.84
N ARG A 190 8.36 -40.53 27.00
CA ARG A 190 7.72 -40.93 28.28
C ARG A 190 7.17 -39.76 29.08
N ARG A 191 7.84 -38.61 29.09
CA ARG A 191 7.42 -37.42 29.84
C ARG A 191 7.90 -36.14 29.17
N MET A 192 7.29 -35.01 29.56
CA MET A 192 7.89 -33.71 29.35
C MET A 192 9.15 -33.56 30.22
N ARG A 193 10.25 -33.10 29.62
CA ARG A 193 11.50 -32.74 30.32
C ARG A 193 12.07 -31.43 29.74
N PRO A 194 12.86 -30.66 30.51
CA PRO A 194 13.66 -29.59 29.94
C PRO A 194 14.65 -30.13 28.90
N LEU A 195 14.99 -29.28 27.94
CA LEU A 195 16.04 -29.53 26.95
C LEU A 195 17.42 -29.43 27.60
N ALA A 196 18.35 -30.30 27.21
CA ALA A 196 19.74 -30.19 27.65
C ALA A 196 20.44 -29.01 26.92
N PRO A 197 21.45 -28.35 27.54
CA PRO A 197 22.13 -27.22 26.91
C PRO A 197 22.74 -27.53 25.53
N ASN A 198 23.13 -28.78 25.27
CA ASN A 198 23.61 -29.23 23.95
C ASN A 198 22.48 -29.39 22.92
N GLU A 199 21.26 -29.80 23.31
CA GLU A 199 20.10 -29.80 22.41
C GLU A 199 19.74 -28.36 22.02
N LEU A 200 19.73 -27.44 22.99
CA LEU A 200 19.53 -26.02 22.74
C LEU A 200 20.63 -25.45 21.85
N ALA A 201 21.90 -25.79 22.09
CA ALA A 201 23.02 -25.32 21.26
C ALA A 201 22.97 -25.84 19.83
N GLN A 202 22.58 -27.10 19.59
CA GLN A 202 22.47 -27.67 18.24
C GLN A 202 21.40 -26.93 17.40
N ILE A 203 20.32 -26.48 18.04
CA ILE A 203 19.26 -25.68 17.40
C ILE A 203 19.69 -24.21 17.27
N ALA A 204 20.21 -23.58 18.33
CA ALA A 204 20.64 -22.19 18.34
C ALA A 204 21.82 -21.92 17.38
N GLY A 205 22.73 -22.88 17.25
CA GLY A 205 23.88 -22.82 16.34
C GLY A 205 23.51 -22.79 14.85
N ARG A 206 22.24 -23.01 14.49
CA ARG A 206 21.71 -22.77 13.14
C ARG A 206 21.54 -21.29 12.83
N ALA A 207 21.58 -20.39 13.82
CA ALA A 207 21.63 -18.94 13.61
C ALA A 207 23.06 -18.47 13.29
N GLY A 208 23.28 -17.92 12.10
CA GLY A 208 24.59 -17.50 11.59
C GLY A 208 25.41 -18.67 11.04
N ARG A 209 25.97 -18.52 9.84
CA ARG A 209 26.83 -19.49 9.13
C ARG A 209 27.96 -18.78 8.40
N GLY A 210 29.07 -19.48 8.14
CA GLY A 210 30.28 -18.90 7.57
C GLY A 210 30.74 -17.68 8.36
N MET A 211 30.83 -16.53 7.70
CA MET A 211 31.23 -15.25 8.30
C MET A 211 30.06 -14.43 8.89
N SER A 212 28.82 -14.92 8.83
CA SER A 212 27.63 -14.20 9.32
C SER A 212 27.36 -14.53 10.79
N ASN A 213 27.53 -13.55 11.67
CA ASN A 213 27.18 -13.67 13.10
C ASN A 213 25.67 -13.92 13.30
N GLY A 214 25.35 -14.76 14.28
CA GLY A 214 23.99 -15.14 14.62
C GLY A 214 23.56 -14.73 16.02
N SER A 215 22.26 -14.88 16.29
CA SER A 215 21.70 -14.66 17.62
C SER A 215 20.62 -15.69 17.98
N PHE A 216 20.39 -15.90 19.27
CA PHE A 216 19.29 -16.74 19.76
C PHE A 216 18.56 -16.09 20.93
N GLY A 217 17.32 -16.50 21.18
CA GLY A 217 16.46 -15.95 22.22
C GLY A 217 15.27 -16.84 22.54
N VAL A 218 14.35 -16.32 23.35
CA VAL A 218 13.07 -16.98 23.66
C VAL A 218 11.88 -16.11 23.23
N THR A 219 10.73 -16.71 22.97
CA THR A 219 9.50 -16.03 22.52
C THR A 219 8.23 -16.71 23.03
N GLY A 220 7.08 -16.10 22.76
CA GLY A 220 5.79 -16.57 23.25
C GLY A 220 5.74 -16.56 24.78
N GLU A 221 5.46 -17.72 25.35
CA GLU A 221 5.33 -17.94 26.80
C GLU A 221 6.56 -18.64 27.41
N ALA A 222 7.61 -18.91 26.61
CA ALA A 222 8.84 -19.48 27.12
C ALA A 222 9.52 -18.54 28.14
N PRO A 223 9.91 -19.06 29.33
CA PRO A 223 10.68 -18.27 30.28
C PRO A 223 12.07 -17.93 29.70
N PRO A 224 12.73 -16.87 30.19
CA PRO A 224 14.12 -16.58 29.85
C PRO A 224 15.03 -17.80 30.07
N LEU A 225 16.07 -17.93 29.25
CA LEU A 225 17.12 -18.92 29.52
C LEU A 225 17.91 -18.47 30.75
N GLU A 226 18.29 -19.45 31.57
CA GLU A 226 19.24 -19.23 32.67
C GLU A 226 20.58 -18.73 32.14
N ASP A 227 21.19 -17.79 32.85
CA ASP A 227 22.46 -17.16 32.47
C ASP A 227 23.58 -18.18 32.21
N GLU A 228 23.63 -19.26 33.00
CA GLU A 228 24.63 -20.33 32.81
C GLU A 228 24.38 -21.13 31.52
N VAL A 229 23.13 -21.42 31.18
CA VAL A 229 22.75 -22.12 29.94
C VAL A 229 23.03 -21.22 28.73
N ALA A 230 22.71 -19.93 28.81
CA ALA A 230 23.03 -18.97 27.76
C ALA A 230 24.54 -18.86 27.52
N ARG A 231 25.36 -18.78 28.59
CA ARG A 231 26.83 -18.75 28.52
C ARG A 231 27.43 -20.08 28.05
N ALA A 232 26.81 -21.22 28.38
CA ALA A 232 27.21 -22.53 27.88
C ALA A 232 27.01 -22.64 26.35
N ILE A 233 25.89 -22.12 25.84
CA ILE A 233 25.59 -22.08 24.40
C ILE A 233 26.54 -21.14 23.66
N THR A 234 26.73 -19.89 24.11
CA THR A 234 27.64 -18.95 23.42
C THR A 234 29.10 -19.41 23.51
N GLY A 235 29.55 -19.87 24.69
CA GLY A 235 30.91 -20.35 24.92
C GLY A 235 31.20 -21.77 24.40
N HIS A 236 30.20 -22.46 23.84
CA HIS A 236 30.29 -23.84 23.35
C HIS A 236 30.81 -24.85 24.40
N ARG A 237 30.41 -24.68 25.68
CA ARG A 237 30.86 -25.51 26.81
C ARG A 237 29.74 -26.41 27.31
N PHE A 238 29.90 -27.72 27.09
CA PHE A 238 28.90 -28.73 27.45
C PHE A 238 29.56 -29.90 28.18
N SER A 239 28.79 -30.59 29.03
CA SER A 239 29.26 -31.78 29.75
C SER A 239 29.66 -32.91 28.77
N PRO A 240 30.83 -33.55 28.95
CA PRO A 240 31.21 -34.71 28.16
C PRO A 240 30.20 -35.86 28.27
N ILE A 241 30.06 -36.64 27.20
CA ILE A 241 29.16 -37.79 27.16
C ILE A 241 29.75 -38.92 27.99
N GLY A 242 29.11 -39.21 29.13
CA GLY A 242 29.59 -40.21 30.09
C GLY A 242 29.48 -41.65 29.58
N LYS A 243 28.35 -41.99 28.93
CA LYS A 243 28.04 -43.31 28.38
C LYS A 243 27.27 -43.21 27.05
N VAL A 244 27.38 -44.26 26.22
CA VAL A 244 26.72 -44.39 24.92
C VAL A 244 25.86 -45.65 24.84
N ASN A 245 24.78 -45.60 24.07
CA ASN A 245 23.84 -46.71 23.92
C ASN A 245 24.42 -47.79 23.01
N TRP A 246 24.26 -49.05 23.39
CA TRP A 246 24.86 -50.20 22.73
C TRP A 246 23.87 -51.35 22.57
N ARG A 247 23.99 -52.05 21.44
CA ARG A 247 23.32 -53.32 21.13
C ARG A 247 24.36 -54.29 20.57
N HIS A 248 24.23 -55.56 20.92
CA HIS A 248 25.15 -56.60 20.46
C HIS A 248 24.88 -56.95 18.98
N ALA A 249 25.92 -56.90 18.14
CA ALA A 249 25.80 -57.16 16.70
C ALA A 249 25.94 -58.64 16.31
N GLY A 250 26.45 -59.50 17.20
CA GLY A 250 26.57 -60.95 16.97
C GLY A 250 25.23 -61.68 17.13
N MET A 251 24.26 -61.35 16.29
CA MET A 251 22.88 -61.84 16.35
C MET A 251 22.80 -63.35 16.13
N ARG A 252 22.14 -64.07 17.04
CA ARG A 252 22.07 -65.54 17.04
C ARG A 252 20.77 -66.07 16.45
N PHE A 253 20.72 -66.21 15.14
CA PHE A 253 19.54 -66.68 14.38
C PHE A 253 19.15 -68.16 14.62
N GLY A 254 19.80 -68.90 15.53
CA GLY A 254 19.54 -70.33 15.72
C GLY A 254 18.14 -70.68 16.26
N SER A 255 17.48 -69.74 16.94
CA SER A 255 16.08 -69.81 17.39
C SER A 255 15.61 -68.43 17.87
N LEU A 256 14.30 -68.21 18.00
CA LEU A 256 13.77 -66.92 18.51
C LEU A 256 14.31 -66.58 19.92
N PRO A 257 14.34 -67.50 20.92
CA PRO A 257 14.94 -67.20 22.23
C PRO A 257 16.43 -66.88 22.15
N ALA A 258 17.18 -67.55 21.26
CA ALA A 258 18.61 -67.26 21.08
C ALA A 258 18.84 -65.87 20.46
N LEU A 259 17.99 -65.46 19.50
CA LEU A 259 18.05 -64.14 18.88
C LEU A 259 17.73 -63.06 19.92
N ILE A 260 16.60 -63.17 20.64
CA ILE A 260 16.18 -62.22 21.68
C ILE A 260 17.27 -62.11 22.78
N ALA A 261 17.78 -63.23 23.28
CA ALA A 261 18.86 -63.24 24.27
C ALA A 261 20.15 -62.58 23.74
N SER A 262 20.47 -62.72 22.45
CA SER A 262 21.62 -62.06 21.84
C SER A 262 21.41 -60.55 21.67
N LEU A 263 20.19 -60.08 21.41
CA LEU A 263 19.86 -58.65 21.30
C LEU A 263 19.78 -57.96 22.68
N GLU A 264 19.37 -58.70 23.71
CA GLU A 264 19.23 -58.21 25.09
C GLU A 264 20.50 -58.29 25.95
N GLN A 265 21.61 -58.82 25.39
CA GLN A 265 22.90 -58.92 26.05
C GLN A 265 23.35 -57.58 26.65
N LYS A 266 23.96 -57.62 27.84
CA LYS A 266 24.56 -56.44 28.48
C LYS A 266 25.97 -56.22 27.92
N PRO A 267 26.42 -54.96 27.77
CA PRO A 267 27.81 -54.69 27.43
C PRO A 267 28.74 -54.89 28.64
N ASP A 268 29.98 -55.28 28.37
CA ASP A 268 31.01 -55.55 29.39
C ASP A 268 31.89 -54.32 29.72
N HIS A 269 31.72 -53.21 29.01
CA HIS A 269 32.57 -52.01 29.11
C HIS A 269 31.82 -50.82 29.77
N GLU A 270 32.44 -50.12 30.72
CA GLU A 270 31.73 -49.16 31.60
C GLU A 270 31.07 -47.99 30.85
N ARG A 271 31.67 -47.52 29.75
CA ARG A 271 31.11 -46.48 28.84
C ARG A 271 29.89 -46.92 28.05
N LEU A 272 29.61 -48.21 27.96
CA LEU A 272 28.49 -48.72 27.19
C LEU A 272 27.30 -48.93 28.14
N VAL A 273 26.11 -48.52 27.72
CA VAL A 273 24.85 -48.88 28.37
C VAL A 273 24.00 -49.66 27.38
N ARG A 274 23.30 -50.70 27.84
CA ARG A 274 22.33 -51.40 26.98
C ARG A 274 21.30 -50.38 26.51
N ALA A 275 21.08 -50.30 25.19
CA ALA A 275 20.10 -49.42 24.60
C ALA A 275 18.69 -49.65 25.18
N ARG A 276 17.77 -48.68 24.97
CA ARG A 276 16.35 -48.92 25.21
C ARG A 276 15.86 -50.07 24.32
N GLU A 277 14.75 -50.68 24.70
CA GLU A 277 14.05 -51.62 23.82
C GLU A 277 13.44 -50.85 22.64
N ALA A 278 14.17 -50.85 21.53
CA ALA A 278 13.70 -50.32 20.25
C ALA A 278 12.56 -51.18 19.69
N ASP A 279 11.74 -50.60 18.82
CA ASP A 279 10.50 -51.24 18.39
C ASP A 279 10.72 -52.47 17.51
N ASP A 280 11.90 -52.65 16.90
CA ASP A 280 12.27 -53.89 16.21
C ASP A 280 12.37 -55.10 17.18
N LEU A 281 12.95 -54.89 18.37
CA LEU A 281 12.99 -55.88 19.45
C LEU A 281 11.63 -56.03 20.14
N ALA A 282 10.86 -54.95 20.31
CA ALA A 282 9.52 -55.02 20.89
C ALA A 282 8.56 -55.83 20.01
N ALA A 283 8.57 -55.58 18.69
CA ALA A 283 7.83 -56.35 17.70
C ALA A 283 8.26 -57.82 17.68
N LEU A 284 9.58 -58.10 17.66
CA LEU A 284 10.09 -59.47 17.72
C LEU A 284 9.62 -60.20 18.99
N LYS A 285 9.65 -59.55 20.16
CA LYS A 285 9.17 -60.14 21.43
C LYS A 285 7.67 -60.41 21.43
N LEU A 286 6.86 -59.56 20.80
CA LEU A 286 5.41 -59.76 20.70
C LEU A 286 5.07 -60.89 19.73
N LEU A 287 5.69 -60.90 18.54
CA LEU A 287 5.51 -61.95 17.54
C LEU A 287 6.07 -63.31 17.99
N ALA A 288 7.10 -63.35 18.83
CA ALA A 288 7.61 -64.58 19.43
C ALA A 288 6.69 -65.19 20.51
N GLN A 289 5.61 -64.52 20.91
CA GLN A 289 4.56 -65.06 21.78
C GLN A 289 3.38 -65.65 20.98
N ASP A 290 3.26 -65.33 19.70
CA ASP A 290 2.29 -65.97 18.81
C ASP A 290 2.76 -67.39 18.47
N ALA A 291 1.90 -68.38 18.75
CA ALA A 291 2.23 -69.79 18.59
C ALA A 291 2.40 -70.22 17.13
N GLU A 292 1.72 -69.57 16.18
CA GLU A 292 1.83 -69.86 14.76
C GLU A 292 3.15 -69.27 14.21
N ILE A 293 3.49 -68.05 14.60
CA ILE A 293 4.75 -67.40 14.21
C ILE A 293 5.96 -68.10 14.83
N ALA A 294 5.86 -68.53 16.09
CA ALA A 294 6.89 -69.34 16.74
C ALA A 294 7.09 -70.71 16.06
N ALA A 295 6.02 -71.34 15.54
CA ALA A 295 6.12 -72.59 14.78
C ALA A 295 6.71 -72.38 13.37
N ARG A 296 6.34 -71.30 12.68
CA ARG A 296 6.88 -70.92 11.37
C ARG A 296 8.36 -70.54 11.44
N ALA A 297 8.79 -69.83 12.49
CA ALA A 297 10.19 -69.43 12.72
C ALA A 297 11.03 -70.54 13.39
N SER A 298 10.93 -71.78 12.88
CA SER A 298 11.56 -72.97 13.44
C SER A 298 13.00 -73.22 12.95
N ASP A 299 13.45 -72.54 11.89
CA ASP A 299 14.80 -72.68 11.33
C ASP A 299 15.56 -71.33 11.22
N PRO A 300 16.90 -71.32 11.07
CA PRO A 300 17.69 -70.09 11.07
C PRO A 300 17.45 -69.12 9.90
N ALA A 301 16.92 -69.59 8.77
CA ALA A 301 16.49 -68.72 7.68
C ALA A 301 15.16 -68.05 8.00
N SER A 302 14.17 -68.78 8.52
CA SER A 302 12.89 -68.21 8.95
C SER A 302 13.01 -67.25 10.14
N VAL A 303 13.90 -67.54 11.10
CA VAL A 303 14.25 -66.62 12.21
C VAL A 303 14.90 -65.34 11.70
N ARG A 304 15.75 -65.41 10.66
CA ARG A 304 16.32 -64.22 10.00
C ARG A 304 15.26 -63.44 9.23
N LEU A 305 14.38 -64.12 8.50
CA LEU A 305 13.30 -63.49 7.75
C LEU A 305 12.35 -62.73 8.68
N LEU A 306 11.94 -63.32 9.80
CA LEU A 306 11.13 -62.63 10.81
C LEU A 306 11.86 -61.41 11.36
N TRP A 307 13.16 -61.50 11.65
CA TRP A 307 13.95 -60.36 12.11
C TRP A 307 14.01 -59.23 11.07
N ASP A 308 14.21 -59.54 9.79
CA ASP A 308 14.24 -58.53 8.74
C ASP A 308 12.88 -57.86 8.50
N VAL A 309 11.78 -58.56 8.81
CA VAL A 309 10.41 -57.99 8.88
C VAL A 309 10.24 -57.14 10.14
N CYS A 310 10.66 -57.58 11.32
CA CYS A 310 10.61 -56.77 12.55
C CYS A 310 11.39 -55.44 12.45
N ARG A 311 12.36 -55.35 11.54
CA ARG A 311 13.12 -54.12 11.24
C ARG A 311 12.38 -53.12 10.34
N ILE A 312 11.13 -53.37 9.91
CA ILE A 312 10.29 -52.37 9.25
C ILE A 312 9.87 -51.30 10.28
N PRO A 313 10.23 -50.01 10.09
CA PRO A 313 9.87 -48.96 11.05
C PRO A 313 8.36 -48.73 11.11
N ASP A 314 7.83 -48.44 12.30
CA ASP A 314 6.51 -47.83 12.41
C ASP A 314 6.59 -46.34 12.08
N PHE A 315 6.40 -46.01 10.80
CA PHE A 315 6.27 -44.62 10.35
C PHE A 315 4.94 -43.97 10.78
N ARG A 316 3.96 -44.76 11.24
CA ARG A 316 2.57 -44.33 11.50
C ARG A 316 2.35 -43.85 12.93
N GLY A 317 3.10 -44.37 13.89
CA GLY A 317 2.91 -44.07 15.32
C GLY A 317 1.64 -44.72 15.89
N ILE A 318 1.34 -45.94 15.44
CA ILE A 318 0.16 -46.73 15.85
C ILE A 318 0.46 -47.53 17.14
N SER A 319 -0.51 -48.29 17.65
CA SER A 319 -0.20 -49.16 18.79
C SER A 319 0.77 -50.28 18.40
N ARG A 320 1.61 -50.70 19.35
CA ARG A 320 2.57 -51.80 19.17
C ARG A 320 1.90 -53.12 18.70
N ALA A 321 0.62 -53.31 19.04
CA ALA A 321 -0.16 -54.47 18.61
C ALA A 321 -0.58 -54.36 17.13
N GLU A 322 -1.05 -53.19 16.68
CA GLU A 322 -1.43 -52.97 15.28
C GLU A 322 -0.22 -53.03 14.33
N HIS A 323 0.93 -52.50 14.75
CA HIS A 323 2.18 -52.66 13.97
C HIS A 323 2.58 -54.13 13.90
N ALA A 324 2.59 -54.85 15.03
CA ALA A 324 2.89 -56.28 15.03
C ALA A 324 1.94 -57.10 14.14
N ALA A 325 0.64 -56.79 14.11
CA ALA A 325 -0.33 -57.46 13.22
C ALA A 325 0.00 -57.24 11.72
N LEU A 326 0.43 -56.03 11.34
CA LEU A 326 0.91 -55.76 9.98
C LEU A 326 2.19 -56.55 9.65
N LEU A 327 3.13 -56.63 10.60
CA LEU A 327 4.36 -57.42 10.46
C LEU A 327 4.05 -58.93 10.35
N GLN A 328 3.02 -59.41 11.06
CA GLN A 328 2.53 -60.78 11.01
C GLN A 328 1.97 -61.14 9.62
N GLU A 329 1.14 -60.29 9.01
CA GLU A 329 0.69 -60.47 7.61
C GLU A 329 1.88 -60.53 6.64
N ILE A 330 2.82 -59.57 6.74
CA ILE A 330 3.99 -59.50 5.85
C ILE A 330 4.88 -60.74 5.99
N PHE A 331 5.19 -61.17 7.22
CA PHE A 331 5.97 -62.39 7.45
C PHE A 331 5.25 -63.64 6.92
N GLY A 332 3.93 -63.75 7.16
CA GLY A 332 3.11 -64.86 6.63
C GLY A 332 3.19 -64.97 5.10
N PHE A 333 3.07 -63.84 4.38
CA PHE A 333 3.22 -63.84 2.92
C PHE A 333 4.64 -64.22 2.46
N LEU A 334 5.68 -63.66 3.08
CA LEU A 334 7.06 -63.95 2.71
C LEU A 334 7.44 -65.41 2.99
N HIS A 335 6.94 -65.99 4.08
CA HIS A 335 7.17 -67.39 4.47
C HIS A 335 6.40 -68.38 3.57
N GLU A 336 5.14 -68.11 3.24
CA GLU A 336 4.31 -69.02 2.42
C GLU A 336 4.55 -68.92 0.91
N LYS A 337 4.72 -67.70 0.41
CA LYS A 337 4.62 -67.37 -1.03
C LYS A 337 5.93 -66.83 -1.59
N GLY A 338 6.95 -66.65 -0.73
CA GLY A 338 8.23 -66.03 -1.07
C GLY A 338 8.16 -64.53 -1.36
N ARG A 339 6.96 -63.93 -1.40
CA ARG A 339 6.71 -62.53 -1.73
C ARG A 339 5.36 -62.05 -1.20
N VAL A 340 5.22 -60.76 -0.95
CA VAL A 340 3.91 -60.12 -0.70
C VAL A 340 3.07 -60.17 -1.99
N PRO A 341 1.77 -60.52 -1.95
CA PRO A 341 0.94 -60.57 -3.15
C PRO A 341 0.70 -59.18 -3.77
N ASP A 342 0.96 -59.05 -5.06
CA ASP A 342 0.81 -57.78 -5.81
C ASP A 342 -0.62 -57.22 -5.71
N ALA A 343 -1.65 -58.07 -5.68
CA ALA A 343 -3.06 -57.67 -5.51
C ALA A 343 -3.40 -57.17 -4.09
N TRP A 344 -2.62 -57.52 -3.07
CA TRP A 344 -2.74 -56.95 -1.72
C TRP A 344 -1.99 -55.62 -1.65
N MET A 345 -0.77 -55.54 -2.21
CA MET A 345 0.02 -54.31 -2.34
C MET A 345 -0.77 -53.19 -3.07
N ALA A 346 -1.38 -53.53 -4.21
CA ALA A 346 -2.27 -52.65 -4.98
C ALA A 346 -3.40 -52.07 -4.11
N ARG A 347 -4.06 -52.91 -3.30
CA ARG A 347 -5.17 -52.50 -2.43
C ARG A 347 -4.73 -51.59 -1.30
N GLN A 348 -3.53 -51.81 -0.74
CA GLN A 348 -2.98 -50.92 0.29
C GLN A 348 -2.60 -49.55 -0.30
N MET A 349 -2.06 -49.52 -1.53
CA MET A 349 -1.71 -48.28 -2.21
C MET A 349 -2.92 -47.48 -2.71
N GLN A 350 -3.94 -48.13 -3.29
CA GLN A 350 -5.16 -47.47 -3.78
C GLN A 350 -5.94 -46.75 -2.65
N ARG A 351 -5.76 -47.15 -1.39
CA ARG A 351 -6.32 -46.45 -0.22
C ARG A 351 -5.55 -45.19 0.18
N LEU A 352 -4.32 -45.02 -0.29
CA LEU A 352 -3.40 -43.93 0.05
C LEU A 352 -3.18 -42.95 -1.10
N ASP A 353 -3.37 -43.39 -2.35
CA ASP A 353 -3.27 -42.60 -3.58
C ASP A 353 -4.46 -41.64 -3.73
N ARG A 354 -4.51 -40.66 -2.83
CA ARG A 354 -5.56 -39.67 -2.67
C ARG A 354 -4.97 -38.38 -2.12
N SER A 355 -5.06 -37.29 -2.89
CA SER A 355 -4.56 -35.96 -2.51
C SER A 355 -5.59 -35.08 -1.79
N ASP A 356 -6.80 -35.58 -1.53
CA ASP A 356 -7.89 -34.84 -0.87
C ASP A 356 -7.82 -34.93 0.67
N GLY A 357 -8.05 -33.82 1.36
CA GLY A 357 -8.13 -33.79 2.82
C GLY A 357 -7.47 -32.55 3.43
N ASP A 358 -7.32 -32.56 4.75
CA ASP A 358 -6.54 -31.56 5.48
C ASP A 358 -5.07 -31.98 5.67
N ILE A 359 -4.30 -31.10 6.29
CA ILE A 359 -2.85 -31.27 6.52
C ILE A 359 -2.57 -32.54 7.33
N ASP A 360 -3.42 -32.88 8.28
CA ASP A 360 -3.19 -33.99 9.20
C ASP A 360 -3.62 -35.32 8.56
N THR A 361 -4.71 -35.34 7.76
CA THR A 361 -5.07 -36.46 6.87
C THR A 361 -3.96 -36.76 5.86
N LEU A 362 -3.42 -35.73 5.20
CA LEU A 362 -2.33 -35.88 4.23
C LEU A 362 -1.03 -36.34 4.92
N SER A 363 -0.72 -35.81 6.11
CA SER A 363 0.43 -36.24 6.91
C SER A 363 0.32 -37.71 7.35
N MET A 364 -0.88 -38.18 7.72
CA MET A 364 -1.14 -39.58 8.03
C MET A 364 -0.95 -40.47 6.79
N ARG A 365 -1.50 -40.10 5.62
CA ARG A 365 -1.30 -40.87 4.38
C ARG A 365 0.18 -40.91 3.98
N LEU A 366 0.91 -39.80 4.18
CA LEU A 366 2.35 -39.68 3.91
C LEU A 366 3.20 -40.52 4.87
N ALA A 367 2.78 -40.67 6.13
CA ALA A 367 3.36 -41.63 7.06
C ALA A 367 3.07 -43.08 6.63
N TYR A 368 1.84 -43.38 6.19
CA TYR A 368 1.42 -44.72 5.79
C TYR A 368 2.08 -45.21 4.50
N ILE A 369 2.36 -44.33 3.52
CA ILE A 369 3.02 -44.72 2.27
C ILE A 369 4.49 -45.10 2.48
N ARG A 370 5.21 -44.46 3.43
CA ARG A 370 6.62 -44.79 3.73
C ARG A 370 6.84 -46.23 4.15
N THR A 371 5.89 -46.84 4.87
CA THR A 371 5.94 -48.28 5.18
C THR A 371 5.99 -49.12 3.89
N TRP A 372 5.23 -48.74 2.86
CA TRP A 372 5.23 -49.39 1.55
C TRP A 372 6.45 -49.02 0.70
N THR A 373 6.91 -47.76 0.73
CA THR A 373 8.16 -47.31 0.10
C THR A 373 9.36 -48.14 0.63
N TYR A 374 9.41 -48.38 1.95
CA TYR A 374 10.41 -49.21 2.61
C TYR A 374 10.30 -50.69 2.22
N VAL A 375 9.10 -51.27 2.26
CA VAL A 375 8.83 -52.66 1.83
C VAL A 375 9.25 -52.87 0.37
N ALA A 376 8.93 -51.93 -0.53
CA ALA A 376 9.33 -52.00 -1.93
C ALA A 376 10.85 -51.91 -2.14
N GLN A 377 11.62 -51.34 -1.19
CA GLN A 377 13.08 -51.27 -1.28
C GLN A 377 13.81 -52.52 -0.76
N ARG A 378 13.11 -53.44 -0.09
CA ARG A 378 13.66 -54.77 0.24
C ARG A 378 13.72 -55.64 -1.02
N SER A 379 14.82 -56.37 -1.16
CA SER A 379 15.07 -57.25 -2.31
C SER A 379 14.51 -58.65 -2.07
N GLY A 380 13.88 -59.24 -3.09
CA GLY A 380 13.22 -60.54 -3.04
C GLY A 380 11.84 -60.54 -2.38
N TRP A 381 11.25 -59.37 -2.06
CA TRP A 381 10.00 -59.29 -1.28
C TRP A 381 8.73 -59.06 -2.12
N LEU A 382 8.84 -58.55 -3.35
CA LEU A 382 7.73 -58.23 -4.25
C LEU A 382 7.88 -58.92 -5.62
N GLY A 383 6.80 -58.93 -6.42
CA GLY A 383 6.82 -59.45 -7.79
C GLY A 383 7.69 -58.62 -8.74
N ASP A 384 7.25 -57.41 -9.08
CA ASP A 384 8.11 -56.42 -9.76
C ASP A 384 8.54 -55.31 -8.79
N GLU A 385 9.76 -55.44 -8.28
CA GLU A 385 10.32 -54.45 -7.36
C GLU A 385 10.54 -53.06 -8.00
N ARG A 386 10.66 -52.95 -9.33
CA ARG A 386 10.95 -51.67 -10.00
C ARG A 386 9.68 -50.86 -10.13
N ASP A 387 8.62 -51.49 -10.61
CA ASP A 387 7.33 -50.85 -10.79
C ASP A 387 6.71 -50.49 -9.44
N TRP A 388 6.81 -51.37 -8.42
CA TRP A 388 6.36 -51.03 -7.07
C TRP A 388 7.17 -49.90 -6.41
N ARG A 389 8.49 -49.77 -6.66
CA ARG A 389 9.30 -48.61 -6.22
C ARG A 389 8.89 -47.32 -6.93
N ALA A 390 8.61 -47.39 -8.23
CA ALA A 390 8.15 -46.23 -9.00
C ALA A 390 6.77 -45.77 -8.52
N ALA A 391 5.83 -46.70 -8.34
CA ALA A 391 4.47 -46.40 -7.92
C ALA A 391 4.39 -45.88 -6.47
N THR A 392 5.07 -46.53 -5.51
CA THR A 392 5.08 -46.03 -4.11
C THR A 392 5.66 -44.63 -4.01
N ARG A 393 6.74 -44.36 -4.75
CA ARG A 393 7.34 -43.03 -4.86
C ARG A 393 6.39 -42.01 -5.51
N ALA A 394 5.67 -42.36 -6.57
CA ALA A 394 4.73 -41.45 -7.22
C ALA A 394 3.59 -41.01 -6.28
N VAL A 395 3.09 -41.93 -5.45
CA VAL A 395 2.11 -41.62 -4.40
C VAL A 395 2.74 -40.74 -3.30
N GLU A 396 3.94 -41.05 -2.83
CA GLU A 396 4.64 -40.23 -1.83
C GLU A 396 4.98 -38.83 -2.35
N ASP A 397 5.40 -38.67 -3.61
CA ASP A 397 5.63 -37.38 -4.27
C ASP A 397 4.32 -36.58 -4.37
N THR A 398 3.22 -37.21 -4.81
CA THR A 398 1.89 -36.55 -4.96
C THR A 398 1.32 -36.10 -3.61
N LEU A 399 1.39 -36.94 -2.58
CA LEU A 399 1.00 -36.59 -1.21
C LEU A 399 1.90 -35.48 -0.64
N SER A 400 3.19 -35.48 -0.96
CA SER A 400 4.14 -34.45 -0.51
C SER A 400 3.86 -33.07 -1.09
N ASP A 401 3.49 -33.01 -2.37
CA ASP A 401 3.14 -31.76 -3.07
C ASP A 401 1.76 -31.24 -2.64
N ALA A 402 0.78 -32.12 -2.45
CA ALA A 402 -0.51 -31.77 -1.85
C ALA A 402 -0.34 -31.19 -0.43
N LEU A 403 0.46 -31.86 0.42
CA LEU A 403 0.76 -31.39 1.76
C LEU A 403 1.50 -30.04 1.74
N HIS A 404 2.45 -29.84 0.82
CA HIS A 404 3.09 -28.54 0.61
C HIS A 404 2.09 -27.45 0.20
N ALA A 405 1.16 -27.76 -0.70
CA ALA A 405 0.11 -26.82 -1.12
C ALA A 405 -0.81 -26.43 0.05
N CYS A 406 -1.27 -27.39 0.86
CA CYS A 406 -2.11 -27.13 2.03
C CYS A 406 -1.39 -26.33 3.13
N LEU A 407 -0.12 -26.67 3.43
CA LEU A 407 0.72 -25.87 4.35
C LEU A 407 0.87 -24.43 3.83
N THR A 408 1.13 -24.28 2.53
CA THR A 408 1.23 -22.97 1.87
C THR A 408 -0.09 -22.21 1.93
N GLN A 409 -1.24 -22.84 1.66
CA GLN A 409 -2.53 -22.15 1.72
C GLN A 409 -2.91 -21.72 3.15
N ARG A 410 -2.50 -22.47 4.18
CA ARG A 410 -2.82 -22.18 5.59
C ARG A 410 -1.91 -21.11 6.20
N PHE A 411 -0.61 -21.13 5.90
CA PHE A 411 0.40 -20.28 6.56
C PHE A 411 1.02 -19.20 5.64
N VAL A 412 0.79 -19.29 4.33
CA VAL A 412 1.05 -18.36 3.22
C VAL A 412 0.04 -17.24 2.96
N ASP A 413 0.15 -16.02 3.51
CA ASP A 413 -0.54 -14.89 2.87
C ASP A 413 0.27 -14.40 1.66
N ARG A 414 -0.07 -14.92 0.48
CA ARG A 414 0.65 -14.63 -0.77
C ARG A 414 0.60 -13.15 -1.15
N ARG A 415 -0.53 -12.48 -0.94
CA ARG A 415 -0.71 -11.05 -1.26
C ARG A 415 0.22 -10.20 -0.39
N THR A 416 0.14 -10.38 0.94
CA THR A 416 0.97 -9.68 1.91
C THR A 416 2.46 -9.95 1.70
N SER A 417 2.84 -11.20 1.45
CA SER A 417 4.26 -11.60 1.31
C SER A 417 4.90 -11.02 0.04
N VAL A 418 4.19 -11.01 -1.11
CA VAL A 418 4.68 -10.38 -2.34
C VAL A 418 4.81 -8.86 -2.18
N LEU A 419 3.85 -8.21 -1.50
CA LEU A 419 3.88 -6.77 -1.22
C LEU A 419 5.08 -6.38 -0.33
N ILE A 420 5.29 -7.10 0.78
CA ILE A 420 6.45 -6.89 1.68
C ILE A 420 7.78 -7.14 0.94
N ARG A 421 7.83 -8.17 0.08
CA ARG A 421 9.01 -8.50 -0.72
C ARG A 421 9.37 -7.39 -1.71
N ARG A 422 8.42 -6.92 -2.52
CA ARG A 422 8.66 -5.84 -3.50
C ARG A 422 9.09 -4.53 -2.83
N LEU A 423 8.43 -4.17 -1.73
CA LEU A 423 8.81 -3.03 -0.89
C LEU A 423 10.28 -3.12 -0.41
N LYS A 424 10.75 -4.31 -0.02
CA LYS A 424 12.15 -4.55 0.38
C LYS A 424 13.13 -4.52 -0.79
N GLN A 425 12.73 -5.02 -1.97
CA GLN A 425 13.61 -5.10 -3.13
C GLN A 425 13.88 -3.74 -3.80
N LYS A 426 13.14 -2.68 -3.43
CA LYS A 426 13.21 -1.34 -4.06
C LYS A 426 12.94 -1.35 -5.57
N GLU A 427 12.22 -2.36 -6.06
CA GLU A 427 11.62 -2.29 -7.38
C GLU A 427 10.55 -1.20 -7.34
N ALA A 428 10.61 -0.25 -8.27
CA ALA A 428 9.68 0.88 -8.31
C ALA A 428 8.29 0.35 -8.70
N LEU A 429 7.42 0.20 -7.69
CA LEU A 429 6.00 -0.09 -7.88
C LEU A 429 5.40 1.05 -8.71
N LEU A 430 5.01 0.73 -9.95
CA LEU A 430 4.32 1.66 -10.83
C LEU A 430 2.85 1.67 -10.45
N ALA A 431 2.39 2.83 -9.98
CA ALA A 431 0.97 3.15 -9.98
C ALA A 431 0.57 3.54 -11.41
N GLU A 432 -0.58 3.07 -11.86
CA GLU A 432 -1.24 3.61 -13.04
C GLU A 432 -2.32 4.59 -12.55
N VAL A 433 -2.49 5.71 -13.25
CA VAL A 433 -3.50 6.72 -12.91
C VAL A 433 -4.30 7.01 -14.18
N ASN A 434 -5.59 6.70 -14.17
CA ASN A 434 -6.45 6.91 -15.34
C ASN A 434 -6.88 8.39 -15.47
N ASP A 435 -7.52 8.74 -16.59
CA ASP A 435 -7.95 10.12 -16.88
C ASP A 435 -9.01 10.67 -15.90
N ILE A 436 -9.71 9.78 -15.17
CA ILE A 436 -10.67 10.11 -14.10
C ILE A 436 -9.95 10.32 -12.74
N GLY A 437 -8.63 10.12 -12.71
CA GLY A 437 -7.78 10.27 -11.53
C GLY A 437 -7.77 9.05 -10.62
N GLU A 438 -8.35 7.92 -11.03
CA GLU A 438 -8.34 6.68 -10.25
C GLU A 438 -6.94 6.05 -10.29
N VAL A 439 -6.46 5.65 -9.13
CA VAL A 439 -5.11 5.10 -8.92
C VAL A 439 -5.21 3.59 -8.74
N THR A 440 -4.63 2.86 -9.68
CA THR A 440 -4.41 1.42 -9.57
C THR A 440 -2.92 1.13 -9.33
N VAL A 441 -2.61 0.03 -8.65
CA VAL A 441 -1.24 -0.48 -8.50
C VAL A 441 -1.24 -1.93 -8.93
N GLU A 442 -0.50 -2.25 -9.99
CA GLU A 442 -0.47 -3.58 -10.62
C GLU A 442 -1.87 -4.19 -10.94
N GLY A 443 -2.86 -3.33 -11.19
CA GLY A 443 -4.25 -3.70 -11.52
C GLY A 443 -5.25 -3.65 -10.35
N GLU A 444 -4.81 -3.50 -9.10
CA GLU A 444 -5.72 -3.31 -7.95
C GLU A 444 -6.00 -1.81 -7.70
N PHE A 445 -7.27 -1.43 -7.51
CA PHE A 445 -7.67 -0.04 -7.21
C PHE A 445 -7.34 0.35 -5.75
N VAL A 446 -6.74 1.53 -5.57
CA VAL A 446 -6.25 2.01 -4.26
C VAL A 446 -6.93 3.31 -3.81
N GLY A 447 -7.46 4.12 -4.74
CA GLY A 447 -8.16 5.38 -4.43
C GLY A 447 -8.22 6.33 -5.63
N ARG A 448 -8.53 7.61 -5.40
CA ARG A 448 -8.64 8.65 -6.45
C ARG A 448 -7.85 9.91 -6.07
N LEU A 449 -7.25 10.55 -7.07
CA LEU A 449 -6.39 11.73 -6.96
C LEU A 449 -7.12 12.98 -7.47
N GLU A 450 -7.66 13.75 -6.53
CA GLU A 450 -8.47 14.95 -6.77
C GLU A 450 -7.57 16.20 -6.83
N GLY A 451 -7.24 16.68 -8.02
CA GLY A 451 -6.30 17.80 -8.18
C GLY A 451 -4.86 17.38 -7.89
N PHE A 452 -4.48 17.45 -6.62
CA PHE A 452 -3.18 17.03 -6.07
C PHE A 452 -3.27 16.26 -4.73
N PRO A 453 -4.30 16.41 -3.86
CA PRO A 453 -4.49 15.45 -2.76
C PRO A 453 -4.99 14.07 -3.23
N PHE A 454 -4.57 13.03 -2.52
CA PHE A 454 -5.01 11.64 -2.72
C PHE A 454 -6.06 11.21 -1.68
N ARG A 455 -7.22 10.72 -2.14
CA ARG A 455 -8.27 10.16 -1.29
C ARG A 455 -8.39 8.65 -1.50
N GLN A 456 -8.44 7.91 -0.39
CA GLN A 456 -8.71 6.48 -0.37
C GLN A 456 -10.23 6.26 -0.27
N ASP A 457 -10.75 5.22 -0.93
CA ASP A 457 -12.13 4.76 -0.69
C ASP A 457 -12.23 3.95 0.62
N GLN A 458 -13.40 3.97 1.24
CA GLN A 458 -13.53 3.78 2.69
C GLN A 458 -13.76 2.32 3.14
N GLU A 459 -13.92 1.39 2.21
CA GLU A 459 -14.23 -0.03 2.51
C GLU A 459 -13.04 -0.84 3.05
N ALA A 460 -11.80 -0.41 2.79
CA ALA A 460 -10.59 -1.14 3.20
C ALA A 460 -10.20 -0.86 4.67
N SER A 461 -10.73 -1.66 5.59
CA SER A 461 -10.35 -1.60 7.03
C SER A 461 -9.21 -2.58 7.38
N GLY A 462 -8.13 -2.10 8.02
CA GLY A 462 -7.08 -2.98 8.57
C GLY A 462 -5.66 -2.40 8.59
N GLN A 463 -4.67 -3.23 8.94
CA GLN A 463 -3.25 -2.90 8.76
C GLN A 463 -2.82 -2.96 7.29
N GLU A 464 -3.50 -3.73 6.46
CA GLU A 464 -3.31 -3.77 5.01
C GLU A 464 -3.50 -2.38 4.40
N ALA A 465 -4.60 -1.70 4.70
CA ALA A 465 -4.91 -0.36 4.20
C ALA A 465 -3.83 0.68 4.54
N LYS A 466 -3.22 0.62 5.73
CA LYS A 466 -2.08 1.50 6.10
C LYS A 466 -0.82 1.18 5.31
N THR A 467 -0.61 -0.09 4.97
CA THR A 467 0.53 -0.54 4.16
C THR A 467 0.32 -0.13 2.69
N LEU A 468 -0.88 -0.37 2.15
CA LEU A 468 -1.31 0.05 0.81
C LEU A 468 -1.28 1.58 0.64
N LYS A 469 -1.73 2.37 1.64
CA LYS A 469 -1.57 3.84 1.62
C LYS A 469 -0.10 4.24 1.45
N THR A 470 0.79 3.63 2.24
CA THR A 470 2.23 3.94 2.19
C THR A 470 2.85 3.57 0.84
N VAL A 471 2.40 2.46 0.24
CA VAL A 471 2.84 2.00 -1.09
C VAL A 471 2.32 2.90 -2.21
N GLY A 472 1.01 3.19 -2.24
CA GLY A 472 0.38 4.02 -3.27
C GLY A 472 0.96 5.43 -3.31
N LEU A 473 1.16 6.07 -2.15
CA LEU A 473 1.74 7.42 -2.09
C LEU A 473 3.20 7.47 -2.60
N GLN A 474 4.01 6.44 -2.32
CA GLN A 474 5.37 6.35 -2.87
C GLN A 474 5.37 6.10 -4.39
N ALA A 475 4.44 5.28 -4.88
CA ALA A 475 4.26 5.01 -6.31
C ALA A 475 3.75 6.23 -7.11
N LEU A 476 3.02 7.15 -6.47
CA LEU A 476 2.46 8.36 -7.09
C LEU A 476 3.47 9.50 -7.30
N ALA A 477 4.67 9.46 -6.70
CA ALA A 477 5.65 10.54 -6.78
C ALA A 477 5.99 11.01 -8.22
N PRO A 478 6.15 10.12 -9.25
CA PRO A 478 6.34 10.54 -10.64
C PRO A 478 5.10 11.21 -11.24
N HIS A 479 3.90 10.75 -10.86
CA HIS A 479 2.63 11.25 -11.38
C HIS A 479 2.31 12.65 -10.84
N PHE A 480 2.70 12.96 -9.59
CA PHE A 480 2.64 14.33 -9.07
C PHE A 480 3.50 15.31 -9.88
N HIS A 481 4.71 14.90 -10.29
CA HIS A 481 5.57 15.72 -11.14
C HIS A 481 4.96 15.93 -12.54
N LEU A 482 4.50 14.85 -13.20
CA LEU A 482 3.86 14.94 -14.52
C LEU A 482 2.59 15.81 -14.49
N ARG A 483 1.77 15.70 -13.44
CA ARG A 483 0.55 16.50 -13.25
C ARG A 483 0.86 17.96 -12.92
N ALA A 484 1.94 18.23 -12.17
CA ALA A 484 2.46 19.59 -11.94
C ALA A 484 3.04 20.23 -13.20
N ASP A 485 3.66 19.45 -14.09
CA ASP A 485 4.11 19.91 -15.41
C ASP A 485 2.91 20.25 -16.31
N ARG A 486 1.89 19.38 -16.36
CA ARG A 486 0.64 19.64 -17.09
C ARG A 486 -0.09 20.89 -16.57
N PHE A 487 -0.20 21.05 -15.24
CA PHE A 487 -0.82 22.21 -14.62
C PHE A 487 -0.02 23.50 -14.84
N TYR A 488 1.31 23.44 -14.75
CA TYR A 488 2.15 24.62 -14.98
C TYR A 488 2.03 25.14 -16.42
N ASN A 489 1.84 24.24 -17.38
CA ASN A 489 1.72 24.55 -18.81
C ASN A 489 0.27 24.75 -19.30
N SER A 490 -0.75 24.62 -18.43
CA SER A 490 -2.14 24.84 -18.85
C SER A 490 -2.41 26.32 -19.17
N PRO A 491 -3.37 26.65 -20.05
CA PRO A 491 -3.73 28.03 -20.34
C PRO A 491 -4.51 28.70 -19.19
N ASP A 492 -4.42 30.02 -19.06
CA ASP A 492 -5.15 30.84 -18.07
C ASP A 492 -6.70 30.81 -18.22
N THR A 493 -7.22 30.02 -19.16
CA THR A 493 -8.64 29.73 -19.37
C THR A 493 -9.13 28.47 -18.66
N GLU A 494 -8.22 27.55 -18.28
CA GLU A 494 -8.55 26.36 -17.49
C GLU A 494 -8.55 26.61 -15.97
N ILE A 495 -8.07 27.79 -15.54
CA ILE A 495 -7.96 28.19 -14.14
C ILE A 495 -9.01 29.29 -13.87
N ASP A 496 -9.79 29.15 -12.80
CA ASP A 496 -10.65 30.21 -12.27
C ASP A 496 -10.64 30.26 -10.73
N PHE A 497 -11.21 31.32 -10.16
CA PHE A 497 -11.40 31.48 -8.72
C PHE A 497 -12.88 31.39 -8.33
N THR A 498 -13.18 30.90 -7.13
CA THR A 498 -14.55 30.86 -6.60
C THR A 498 -14.90 32.15 -5.85
N GLU A 499 -16.19 32.40 -5.62
CA GLU A 499 -16.68 33.55 -4.82
C GLU A 499 -16.10 33.52 -3.38
N GLN A 500 -15.79 32.32 -2.87
CA GLN A 500 -15.18 32.06 -1.55
C GLN A 500 -13.64 31.98 -1.59
N GLY A 501 -13.00 32.52 -2.63
CA GLY A 501 -11.54 32.61 -2.73
C GLY A 501 -10.79 31.29 -2.98
N GLY A 502 -11.49 30.21 -3.30
CA GLY A 502 -10.88 28.95 -3.76
C GLY A 502 -10.32 29.08 -5.18
N LEU A 503 -9.35 28.23 -5.53
CA LEU A 503 -8.69 28.22 -6.84
C LEU A 503 -8.90 26.86 -7.51
N MET A 504 -9.47 26.89 -8.72
CA MET A 504 -9.94 25.72 -9.45
C MET A 504 -9.11 25.52 -10.73
N TRP A 505 -8.82 24.26 -11.07
CA TRP A 505 -8.35 23.83 -12.39
C TRP A 505 -9.40 22.90 -12.99
N GLY A 506 -10.13 23.39 -13.99
CA GLY A 506 -11.37 22.74 -14.45
C GLY A 506 -12.36 22.56 -13.29
N THR A 507 -12.66 21.30 -12.94
CA THR A 507 -13.55 20.94 -11.82
C THR A 507 -12.81 20.68 -10.50
N GLN A 508 -11.47 20.72 -10.47
CA GLN A 508 -10.66 20.27 -9.33
C GLN A 508 -10.11 21.46 -8.53
N ALA A 509 -10.27 21.43 -7.20
CA ALA A 509 -9.67 22.45 -6.33
C ALA A 509 -8.15 22.21 -6.19
N VAL A 510 -7.35 23.24 -6.45
CA VAL A 510 -5.87 23.18 -6.44
C VAL A 510 -5.23 24.14 -5.43
N GLY A 511 -6.02 25.00 -4.78
CA GLY A 511 -5.56 25.87 -3.70
C GLY A 511 -6.62 26.85 -3.24
N LYS A 512 -6.21 27.82 -2.42
CA LYS A 512 -7.00 28.99 -2.04
C LYS A 512 -6.15 30.26 -1.95
N LEU A 513 -6.81 31.41 -2.10
CA LEU A 513 -6.26 32.71 -1.75
C LEU A 513 -6.13 32.86 -0.24
N VAL A 514 -5.12 33.58 0.21
CA VAL A 514 -4.89 33.99 1.60
C VAL A 514 -4.38 35.43 1.65
N VAL A 515 -4.46 36.06 2.83
CA VAL A 515 -4.11 37.47 3.02
C VAL A 515 -2.65 37.76 2.62
N GLY A 516 -2.48 38.79 1.79
CA GLY A 516 -1.18 39.28 1.34
C GLY A 516 -0.74 40.55 2.07
N ASP A 517 0.40 41.11 1.65
CA ASP A 517 0.96 42.33 2.27
C ASP A 517 0.39 43.63 1.66
N ASP A 518 -0.46 43.51 0.63
CA ASP A 518 -1.10 44.58 -0.13
C ASP A 518 -2.49 44.06 -0.59
N PRO A 519 -3.59 44.84 -0.44
CA PRO A 519 -4.94 44.43 -0.88
C PRO A 519 -5.06 43.99 -2.35
N LEU A 520 -4.13 44.41 -3.23
CA LEU A 520 -4.06 43.98 -4.63
C LEU A 520 -3.03 42.86 -4.89
N LYS A 521 -2.46 42.25 -3.86
CA LYS A 521 -1.49 41.14 -3.97
C LYS A 521 -1.76 40.05 -2.92
N PRO A 522 -2.88 39.31 -3.04
CA PRO A 522 -3.13 38.17 -2.17
C PRO A 522 -2.03 37.13 -2.34
N LYS A 523 -1.74 36.39 -1.27
CA LYS A 523 -0.87 35.22 -1.31
C LYS A 523 -1.70 33.97 -1.58
N ILE A 524 -1.05 32.85 -1.87
CA ILE A 524 -1.73 31.60 -2.24
C ILE A 524 -1.27 30.46 -1.35
N HIS A 525 -2.19 29.57 -1.03
CA HIS A 525 -1.92 28.30 -0.38
C HIS A 525 -2.41 27.17 -1.30
N ALA A 526 -1.46 26.46 -1.93
CA ALA A 526 -1.76 25.33 -2.80
C ALA A 526 -2.21 24.11 -1.99
N PHE A 527 -3.18 23.35 -2.51
CA PHE A 527 -3.63 22.09 -1.91
C PHE A 527 -2.82 20.95 -2.51
N VAL A 528 -1.71 20.58 -1.85
CA VAL A 528 -0.79 19.53 -2.29
C VAL A 528 -0.36 18.72 -1.06
N ASP A 529 -0.45 17.39 -1.12
CA ASP A 529 -0.05 16.50 -0.02
C ASP A 529 1.47 16.56 0.23
N GLU A 530 1.91 16.40 1.48
CA GLU A 530 3.33 16.50 1.86
C GLU A 530 4.21 15.50 1.10
N GLU A 531 3.67 14.30 0.83
CA GLU A 531 4.33 13.22 0.08
C GLU A 531 4.60 13.54 -1.40
N ALA A 532 3.93 14.54 -1.99
CA ALA A 532 4.19 14.99 -3.37
C ALA A 532 5.51 15.79 -3.51
N GLY A 533 6.08 16.27 -2.39
CA GLY A 533 7.35 16.99 -2.35
C GLY A 533 7.21 18.51 -2.48
N THR A 534 8.12 19.23 -1.80
CA THR A 534 8.12 20.70 -1.73
C THR A 534 8.28 21.39 -3.09
N ASP A 535 9.00 20.76 -4.03
CA ASP A 535 9.22 21.31 -5.37
C ASP A 535 7.93 21.34 -6.21
N VAL A 536 7.08 20.30 -6.07
CA VAL A 536 5.74 20.25 -6.69
C VAL A 536 4.84 21.32 -6.09
N ALA A 537 4.75 21.39 -4.76
CA ALA A 537 3.93 22.40 -4.07
C ALA A 537 4.31 23.84 -4.49
N GLN A 538 5.60 24.17 -4.44
CA GLN A 538 6.09 25.49 -4.87
C GLN A 538 5.86 25.77 -6.36
N LYS A 539 5.79 24.74 -7.23
CA LYS A 539 5.52 24.91 -8.66
C LYS A 539 4.05 25.23 -8.93
N VAL A 540 3.14 24.53 -8.25
CA VAL A 540 1.69 24.79 -8.27
C VAL A 540 1.40 26.18 -7.72
N GLU A 541 1.97 26.52 -6.55
CA GLU A 541 1.82 27.84 -5.91
C GLU A 541 2.30 28.99 -6.82
N ARG A 542 3.49 28.87 -7.44
CA ARG A 542 4.01 29.86 -8.40
C ARG A 542 3.09 30.03 -9.62
N ARG A 543 2.54 28.94 -10.19
CA ARG A 543 1.64 29.03 -11.34
C ARG A 543 0.33 29.75 -11.00
N LEU A 544 -0.24 29.44 -9.83
CA LEU A 544 -1.43 30.09 -9.32
C LEU A 544 -1.17 31.57 -9.00
N GLN A 545 -0.01 31.91 -8.42
CA GLN A 545 0.31 33.30 -8.09
C GLN A 545 0.42 34.13 -9.36
N HIS A 546 1.13 33.65 -10.38
CA HIS A 546 1.18 34.32 -11.69
C HIS A 546 -0.20 34.45 -12.37
N PHE A 547 -1.10 33.49 -12.19
CA PHE A 547 -2.48 33.58 -12.68
C PHE A 547 -3.26 34.71 -11.98
N ILE A 548 -3.23 34.76 -10.64
CA ILE A 548 -3.94 35.78 -9.86
C ILE A 548 -3.32 37.18 -10.05
N ASP A 549 -1.99 37.30 -10.03
CA ASP A 549 -1.29 38.56 -10.30
C ASP A 549 -1.72 39.13 -11.66
N ARG A 550 -1.81 38.29 -12.71
CA ARG A 550 -2.29 38.70 -14.04
C ARG A 550 -3.78 39.07 -14.04
N LYS A 551 -4.65 38.33 -13.34
CA LYS A 551 -6.08 38.64 -13.24
C LYS A 551 -6.32 39.96 -12.51
N VAL A 552 -5.63 40.21 -11.39
CA VAL A 552 -5.66 41.50 -10.69
C VAL A 552 -5.12 42.60 -11.60
N ALA A 553 -3.95 42.41 -12.23
CA ALA A 553 -3.37 43.40 -13.13
C ALA A 553 -4.30 43.79 -14.30
N THR A 554 -5.03 42.81 -14.86
CA THR A 554 -5.98 43.05 -15.96
C THR A 554 -7.28 43.69 -15.49
N LEU A 555 -7.84 43.27 -14.34
CA LEU A 555 -9.15 43.74 -13.87
C LEU A 555 -9.07 45.06 -13.08
N PHE A 556 -7.93 45.35 -12.45
CA PHE A 556 -7.64 46.58 -11.71
C PHE A 556 -6.64 47.50 -12.43
N GLU A 557 -6.39 47.29 -13.73
CA GLU A 557 -5.47 48.10 -14.55
C GLU A 557 -5.62 49.63 -14.33
N PRO A 558 -6.83 50.23 -14.30
CA PRO A 558 -6.98 51.68 -14.09
C PRO A 558 -6.53 52.14 -12.70
N LEU A 559 -6.64 51.27 -11.69
CA LEU A 559 -6.23 51.57 -10.31
C LEU A 559 -4.71 51.41 -10.13
N LEU A 560 -4.09 50.49 -10.87
CA LEU A 560 -2.64 50.32 -10.92
C LEU A 560 -1.96 51.43 -11.74
N ASN A 561 -2.53 51.83 -12.87
CA ASN A 561 -2.06 52.97 -13.66
C ASN A 561 -2.15 54.29 -12.85
N LEU A 562 -3.19 54.45 -12.03
CA LEU A 562 -3.32 55.54 -11.06
C LEU A 562 -2.24 55.49 -9.96
N GLN A 563 -1.86 54.31 -9.47
CA GLN A 563 -0.80 54.15 -8.47
C GLN A 563 0.61 54.43 -9.04
N ASN A 564 0.83 54.08 -10.31
CA ASN A 564 2.15 54.10 -10.95
C ASN A 564 2.48 55.43 -11.67
N ASP A 565 1.56 56.40 -11.71
CA ASP A 565 1.80 57.70 -12.34
C ASP A 565 2.63 58.64 -11.44
N ASP A 566 3.91 58.78 -11.76
CA ASP A 566 4.81 59.66 -11.01
C ASP A 566 4.47 61.16 -11.12
N SER A 567 3.64 61.58 -12.07
CA SER A 567 3.19 62.99 -12.17
C SER A 567 2.21 63.38 -11.05
N LEU A 568 1.54 62.41 -10.43
CA LEU A 568 0.71 62.64 -9.25
C LEU A 568 1.63 62.91 -8.05
N THR A 569 1.54 64.10 -7.46
CA THR A 569 2.36 64.52 -6.30
C THR A 569 1.50 65.09 -5.18
N GLY A 570 2.06 65.21 -3.98
CA GLY A 570 1.37 65.77 -2.81
C GLY A 570 0.02 65.09 -2.51
N LEU A 571 -1.02 65.90 -2.33
CA LEU A 571 -2.39 65.43 -2.06
C LEU A 571 -2.94 64.50 -3.15
N ALA A 572 -2.53 64.66 -4.41
CA ALA A 572 -3.00 63.79 -5.50
C ALA A 572 -2.48 62.35 -5.35
N ARG A 573 -1.22 62.19 -4.89
CA ARG A 573 -0.63 60.87 -4.60
C ARG A 573 -1.23 60.24 -3.33
N GLY A 574 -1.55 61.05 -2.31
CA GLY A 574 -2.30 60.60 -1.14
C GLY A 574 -3.70 60.09 -1.50
N PHE A 575 -4.42 60.81 -2.34
CA PHE A 575 -5.75 60.41 -2.83
C PHE A 575 -5.69 59.14 -3.69
N ALA A 576 -4.66 58.98 -4.53
CA ALA A 576 -4.40 57.75 -5.29
C ALA A 576 -4.08 56.54 -4.39
N PHE A 577 -3.58 56.76 -3.17
CA PHE A 577 -3.40 55.70 -2.16
C PHE A 577 -4.72 55.32 -1.50
N GLN A 578 -5.49 56.31 -1.00
CA GLN A 578 -6.84 56.09 -0.43
C GLN A 578 -7.77 55.33 -1.40
N MET A 579 -7.77 55.73 -2.68
CA MET A 579 -8.56 55.06 -3.72
C MET A 579 -8.17 53.59 -3.93
N LYS A 580 -6.92 53.21 -3.62
CA LYS A 580 -6.41 51.83 -3.75
C LYS A 580 -6.70 50.99 -2.51
N GLU A 581 -6.58 51.56 -1.31
CA GLU A 581 -7.04 50.91 -0.06
C GLU A 581 -8.55 50.60 -0.11
N ALA A 582 -9.34 51.51 -0.69
CA ALA A 582 -10.77 51.34 -0.92
C ALA A 582 -11.13 50.60 -2.24
N LEU A 583 -10.15 49.93 -2.88
CA LEU A 583 -10.33 49.09 -4.08
C LEU A 583 -11.12 49.77 -5.23
N GLY A 584 -11.00 51.09 -5.33
CA GLY A 584 -11.58 51.92 -6.38
C GLY A 584 -12.95 52.56 -6.10
N ILE A 585 -13.53 52.40 -4.91
CA ILE A 585 -14.84 52.96 -4.54
C ILE A 585 -14.79 53.60 -3.13
N VAL A 586 -14.97 54.91 -3.04
CA VAL A 586 -14.94 55.68 -1.79
C VAL A 586 -16.23 56.48 -1.61
N ALA A 587 -16.92 56.33 -0.46
CA ALA A 587 -18.02 57.23 -0.10
C ALA A 587 -17.49 58.67 0.07
N ARG A 588 -18.04 59.65 -0.67
CA ARG A 588 -17.52 61.03 -0.71
C ARG A 588 -17.55 61.74 0.64
N SER A 589 -18.41 61.29 1.56
CA SER A 589 -18.42 61.71 2.96
C SER A 589 -17.07 61.52 3.66
N ASN A 590 -16.35 60.45 3.33
CA ASN A 590 -15.16 59.99 4.06
C ASN A 590 -13.90 60.75 3.62
N VAL A 591 -13.92 61.31 2.41
CA VAL A 591 -12.84 62.09 1.78
C VAL A 591 -13.29 63.52 1.44
N ALA A 592 -14.30 64.04 2.15
CA ALA A 592 -14.92 65.33 1.85
C ALA A 592 -13.93 66.50 1.97
N GLU A 593 -12.98 66.41 2.91
CA GLU A 593 -11.94 67.43 3.12
C GLU A 593 -10.83 67.30 2.06
N ASP A 594 -10.34 66.09 1.77
CA ASP A 594 -9.35 65.84 0.72
C ASP A 594 -9.84 66.28 -0.66
N VAL A 595 -11.07 65.88 -1.03
CA VAL A 595 -11.71 66.29 -2.30
C VAL A 595 -11.87 67.81 -2.40
N LYS A 596 -12.03 68.52 -1.27
CA LYS A 596 -12.09 69.98 -1.19
C LYS A 596 -10.71 70.62 -1.28
N ALA A 597 -9.69 70.03 -0.66
CA ALA A 597 -8.31 70.50 -0.61
C ALA A 597 -7.53 70.28 -1.92
N LEU A 598 -7.88 69.26 -2.72
CA LEU A 598 -7.35 69.07 -4.07
C LEU A 598 -7.62 70.31 -4.94
N ASP A 599 -6.58 70.81 -5.61
CA ASP A 599 -6.70 71.90 -6.59
C ASP A 599 -7.34 71.43 -7.90
N GLN A 600 -7.49 72.36 -8.86
CA GLN A 600 -8.15 72.06 -10.13
C GLN A 600 -7.30 71.18 -11.06
N ASP A 601 -5.98 71.27 -10.99
CA ASP A 601 -5.05 70.56 -11.87
C ASP A 601 -4.88 69.11 -11.44
N ALA A 602 -4.72 68.86 -10.13
CA ALA A 602 -4.79 67.53 -9.52
C ALA A 602 -6.15 66.86 -9.81
N ARG A 603 -7.27 67.58 -9.64
CA ARG A 603 -8.60 67.07 -10.07
C ARG A 603 -8.69 66.85 -11.58
N SER A 604 -7.86 67.48 -12.42
CA SER A 604 -7.81 67.19 -13.86
C SER A 604 -7.06 65.88 -14.14
N LEU A 605 -5.91 65.66 -13.49
CA LEU A 605 -5.10 64.44 -13.61
C LEU A 605 -5.86 63.22 -13.11
N LEU A 606 -6.48 63.31 -11.93
CA LEU A 606 -7.31 62.23 -11.37
C LEU A 606 -8.50 61.87 -12.29
N ARG A 607 -9.08 62.84 -13.03
CA ARG A 607 -10.11 62.56 -14.04
C ARG A 607 -9.56 61.94 -15.33
N LYS A 608 -8.31 62.21 -15.72
CA LYS A 608 -7.65 61.54 -16.85
C LYS A 608 -7.44 60.04 -16.56
N HIS A 609 -7.14 59.70 -15.30
CA HIS A 609 -7.16 58.32 -14.78
C HIS A 609 -8.58 57.73 -14.60
N GLY A 610 -9.62 58.38 -15.12
CA GLY A 610 -10.99 57.87 -15.15
C GLY A 610 -11.80 58.03 -13.85
N ILE A 611 -11.25 58.64 -12.80
CA ILE A 611 -11.97 58.84 -11.52
C ILE A 611 -13.18 59.77 -11.73
N ARG A 612 -14.36 59.31 -11.32
CA ARG A 612 -15.59 60.09 -11.27
C ARG A 612 -15.82 60.61 -9.86
N PHE A 613 -15.77 61.94 -9.72
CA PHE A 613 -16.14 62.67 -8.51
C PHE A 613 -17.66 62.89 -8.47
N GLY A 614 -18.41 61.88 -8.05
CA GLY A 614 -19.86 61.95 -7.85
C GLY A 614 -20.27 62.83 -6.66
N GLN A 615 -21.57 63.00 -6.46
CA GLN A 615 -22.18 63.70 -5.32
C GLN A 615 -22.07 62.90 -4.02
N PHE A 616 -22.26 61.58 -4.08
CA PHE A 616 -22.30 60.68 -2.94
C PHE A 616 -21.06 59.78 -2.85
N THR A 617 -20.42 59.50 -3.98
CA THR A 617 -19.34 58.50 -4.13
C THR A 617 -18.27 59.00 -5.10
N VAL A 618 -17.00 58.73 -4.81
CA VAL A 618 -15.87 58.89 -5.74
C VAL A 618 -15.41 57.49 -6.15
N PHE A 619 -15.38 57.20 -7.46
CA PHE A 619 -15.20 55.84 -7.95
C PHE A 619 -14.56 55.75 -9.34
N LEU A 620 -14.04 54.57 -9.68
CA LEU A 620 -13.58 54.20 -11.03
C LEU A 620 -14.67 53.40 -11.77
N PRO A 621 -15.34 53.94 -12.80
CA PRO A 621 -16.48 53.25 -13.45
C PRO A 621 -16.14 51.89 -14.07
N LEU A 622 -14.91 51.69 -14.53
CA LEU A 622 -14.47 50.42 -15.11
C LEU A 622 -14.47 49.27 -14.07
N LEU A 623 -14.32 49.60 -12.78
CA LEU A 623 -14.33 48.63 -11.69
C LEU A 623 -15.74 48.28 -11.19
N LEU A 624 -16.80 48.92 -11.70
CA LEU A 624 -18.19 48.51 -11.47
C LEU A 624 -18.65 47.40 -12.43
N LYS A 625 -17.81 46.97 -13.39
CA LYS A 625 -18.09 45.82 -14.24
C LYS A 625 -18.13 44.52 -13.40
N PRO A 626 -18.90 43.48 -13.80
CA PRO A 626 -19.07 42.27 -13.00
C PRO A 626 -17.77 41.57 -12.59
N ALA A 627 -16.82 41.36 -13.52
CA ALA A 627 -15.58 40.64 -13.21
C ALA A 627 -14.65 41.39 -12.22
N PRO A 628 -14.38 42.70 -12.36
CA PRO A 628 -13.72 43.48 -11.30
C PRO A 628 -14.48 43.50 -9.97
N THR A 629 -15.82 43.55 -9.97
CA THR A 629 -16.63 43.49 -8.73
C THR A 629 -16.49 42.15 -8.02
N ARG A 630 -16.61 41.02 -8.74
CA ARG A 630 -16.41 39.66 -8.19
C ARG A 630 -15.05 39.53 -7.51
N LEU A 631 -13.98 39.97 -8.18
CA LEU A 631 -12.63 39.93 -7.61
C LEU A 631 -12.45 40.94 -6.46
N ARG A 632 -13.10 42.12 -6.49
CA ARG A 632 -13.06 43.08 -5.38
C ARG A 632 -13.66 42.50 -4.11
N LEU A 633 -14.80 41.81 -4.20
CA LEU A 633 -15.45 41.20 -3.04
C LEU A 633 -14.54 40.14 -2.41
N VAL A 634 -13.93 39.27 -3.22
CA VAL A 634 -12.94 38.27 -2.77
C VAL A 634 -11.74 38.93 -2.06
N LEU A 635 -11.10 39.92 -2.70
CA LEU A 635 -9.94 40.62 -2.14
C LEU A 635 -10.27 41.38 -0.84
N TRP A 636 -11.43 42.04 -0.79
CA TRP A 636 -11.91 42.76 0.40
C TRP A 636 -12.20 41.80 1.56
N SER A 637 -12.87 40.68 1.29
CA SER A 637 -13.26 39.70 2.32
C SER A 637 -12.05 39.01 2.94
N LEU A 638 -11.03 38.69 2.13
CA LEU A 638 -9.71 38.28 2.60
C LEU A 638 -9.10 39.34 3.53
N MET A 639 -9.04 40.61 3.09
CA MET A 639 -8.46 41.70 3.88
C MET A 639 -9.21 42.01 5.19
N GLN A 640 -10.51 41.75 5.27
CA GLN A 640 -11.31 41.88 6.49
C GLN A 640 -11.27 40.61 7.37
N GLY A 641 -10.77 39.48 6.86
CA GLY A 641 -10.75 38.21 7.57
C GLY A 641 -12.15 37.61 7.80
N LEU A 642 -13.05 37.74 6.82
CA LEU A 642 -14.37 37.11 6.88
C LEU A 642 -14.26 35.59 6.68
N ASP A 643 -15.06 34.81 7.42
CA ASP A 643 -15.18 33.35 7.21
C ASP A 643 -16.05 32.99 5.99
N GLU A 644 -17.02 33.86 5.65
CA GLU A 644 -17.95 33.73 4.53
C GLU A 644 -17.91 35.02 3.69
N PHE A 645 -17.67 34.89 2.38
CA PHE A 645 -17.51 36.02 1.48
C PHE A 645 -18.86 36.35 0.81
N PRO A 646 -19.28 37.63 0.76
CA PRO A 646 -20.52 38.02 0.08
C PRO A 646 -20.40 37.86 -1.44
N GLU A 647 -21.40 37.22 -2.04
CA GLU A 647 -21.49 36.99 -3.48
C GLU A 647 -21.76 38.28 -4.27
N ALA A 648 -21.38 38.29 -5.56
CA ALA A 648 -21.63 39.43 -6.43
C ALA A 648 -23.10 39.49 -6.89
N PRO A 649 -23.84 40.62 -6.70
CA PRO A 649 -25.21 40.75 -7.18
C PRO A 649 -25.37 40.48 -8.69
N PRO A 650 -26.46 39.82 -9.13
CA PRO A 650 -26.67 39.46 -10.53
C PRO A 650 -26.47 40.63 -11.52
N PRO A 651 -25.66 40.45 -12.58
CA PRO A 651 -25.35 41.51 -13.53
C PRO A 651 -26.59 42.16 -14.15
N GLY A 652 -26.58 43.49 -14.20
CA GLY A 652 -27.66 44.30 -14.77
C GLY A 652 -28.60 44.93 -13.74
N LEU A 653 -28.77 44.32 -12.55
CA LEU A 653 -29.61 44.88 -11.49
C LEU A 653 -29.15 46.30 -11.10
N VAL A 654 -30.08 47.25 -11.09
CA VAL A 654 -29.81 48.63 -10.67
C VAL A 654 -30.01 48.80 -9.16
N THR A 655 -31.02 48.16 -8.58
CA THR A 655 -31.22 48.12 -7.13
C THR A 655 -31.43 46.72 -6.60
N VAL A 656 -30.95 46.50 -5.37
CA VAL A 656 -31.06 45.26 -4.60
C VAL A 656 -31.71 45.58 -3.24
N PRO A 657 -32.38 44.63 -2.57
CA PRO A 657 -32.72 44.80 -1.15
C PRO A 657 -31.44 44.94 -0.32
N VAL A 658 -31.48 45.72 0.76
CA VAL A 658 -30.39 45.71 1.76
C VAL A 658 -30.58 44.49 2.66
N ASP A 659 -29.58 43.62 2.71
CA ASP A 659 -29.53 42.56 3.73
C ASP A 659 -28.95 43.14 5.03
N ALA A 660 -29.72 43.05 6.11
CA ALA A 660 -29.32 43.52 7.44
C ALA A 660 -28.36 42.55 8.17
N SER A 661 -28.14 41.35 7.63
CA SER A 661 -27.19 40.35 8.14
C SER A 661 -25.83 40.39 7.45
N ALA A 662 -25.73 41.03 6.27
CA ALA A 662 -24.49 41.13 5.51
C ALA A 662 -23.42 42.00 6.21
N SER A 663 -22.15 41.68 5.95
CA SER A 663 -21.00 42.36 6.58
C SER A 663 -20.92 43.84 6.21
N ALA A 664 -20.64 44.71 7.19
CA ALA A 664 -20.73 46.16 7.02
C ALA A 664 -19.76 46.69 5.95
N GLY A 665 -20.32 47.16 4.82
CA GLY A 665 -19.57 47.65 3.66
C GLY A 665 -19.58 46.73 2.45
N SER A 666 -20.14 45.52 2.57
CA SER A 666 -20.34 44.55 1.47
C SER A 666 -21.00 45.20 0.24
N ASP A 667 -22.15 45.86 0.40
CA ASP A 667 -22.85 46.61 -0.65
C ASP A 667 -21.95 47.63 -1.36
N THR A 668 -21.14 48.37 -0.61
CA THR A 668 -20.22 49.38 -1.17
C THR A 668 -19.13 48.73 -2.01
N MET A 669 -18.65 47.55 -1.60
CA MET A 669 -17.69 46.75 -2.37
C MET A 669 -18.35 45.98 -3.52
N ALA A 670 -19.65 45.69 -3.45
CA ALA A 670 -20.45 45.23 -4.60
C ALA A 670 -20.69 46.36 -5.63
N GLY A 671 -20.47 47.62 -5.26
CA GLY A 671 -20.68 48.79 -6.12
C GLY A 671 -22.06 49.44 -5.99
N TYR A 672 -22.73 49.21 -4.86
CA TYR A 672 -24.04 49.76 -4.50
C TYR A 672 -23.94 50.70 -3.30
N ARG A 673 -24.96 51.53 -3.08
CA ARG A 673 -25.10 52.40 -1.92
C ARG A 673 -26.49 52.24 -1.30
N ASN A 674 -26.52 51.94 -0.02
CA ASN A 674 -27.73 51.69 0.76
C ASN A 674 -28.50 53.01 0.94
N SER A 675 -29.82 52.96 0.68
CA SER A 675 -30.70 54.12 0.70
C SER A 675 -32.10 53.69 1.15
N GLY A 676 -32.29 53.61 2.48
CA GLY A 676 -33.46 52.94 3.06
C GLY A 676 -33.34 51.42 2.96
N ALA A 677 -34.45 50.74 2.67
CA ALA A 677 -34.51 49.27 2.59
C ALA A 677 -33.87 48.66 1.31
N ARG A 678 -33.33 49.49 0.40
CA ARG A 678 -32.70 49.05 -0.86
C ARG A 678 -31.38 49.76 -1.10
N ALA A 679 -30.44 49.07 -1.75
CA ALA A 679 -29.19 49.66 -2.22
C ALA A 679 -29.25 49.90 -3.74
N ILE A 680 -28.68 51.01 -4.20
CA ILE A 680 -28.66 51.43 -5.61
C ILE A 680 -27.24 51.48 -6.16
N ARG A 681 -27.04 50.97 -7.37
CA ARG A 681 -25.73 50.89 -8.02
C ARG A 681 -25.14 52.29 -8.22
N VAL A 682 -23.86 52.46 -7.87
CA VAL A 682 -23.21 53.77 -7.74
C VAL A 682 -23.26 54.59 -9.03
N ASP A 683 -23.12 53.98 -10.21
CA ASP A 683 -23.20 54.66 -11.50
C ASP A 683 -24.60 55.21 -11.82
N MET A 684 -25.66 54.51 -11.40
CA MET A 684 -27.05 54.94 -11.58
C MET A 684 -27.47 55.98 -10.53
N LEU A 685 -27.02 55.80 -9.28
CA LEU A 685 -27.21 56.81 -8.23
C LEU A 685 -26.62 58.17 -8.62
N GLU A 686 -25.42 58.20 -9.20
CA GLU A 686 -24.78 59.46 -9.58
C GLU A 686 -25.42 60.10 -10.83
N ARG A 687 -25.99 59.30 -11.75
CA ARG A 687 -26.85 59.82 -12.83
C ARG A 687 -28.13 60.44 -12.29
N LEU A 688 -28.79 59.78 -11.33
CA LEU A 688 -29.95 60.32 -10.63
C LEU A 688 -29.57 61.61 -9.88
N ALA A 689 -28.41 61.65 -9.21
CA ALA A 689 -27.91 62.83 -8.52
C ALA A 689 -27.66 64.01 -9.48
N ASP A 690 -27.15 63.76 -10.69
CA ASP A 690 -26.97 64.77 -11.73
C ASP A 690 -28.33 65.30 -12.25
N GLN A 691 -29.34 64.44 -12.45
CA GLN A 691 -30.71 64.87 -12.78
C GLN A 691 -31.34 65.72 -11.66
N LEU A 692 -31.22 65.28 -10.40
CA LEU A 692 -31.78 65.95 -9.23
C LEU A 692 -31.21 67.36 -8.98
N ARG A 693 -30.07 67.72 -9.58
CA ARG A 693 -29.54 69.10 -9.55
C ARG A 693 -30.26 70.07 -10.50
N ALA A 694 -30.97 69.56 -11.50
CA ALA A 694 -31.76 70.39 -12.42
C ALA A 694 -33.15 70.75 -11.85
N GLU A 695 -33.66 69.97 -10.89
CA GLU A 695 -34.95 70.18 -10.25
C GLU A 695 -34.88 71.19 -9.10
N ASP A 696 -35.97 71.92 -8.83
CA ASP A 696 -36.06 72.74 -7.62
C ASP A 696 -36.29 71.86 -6.38
N SER A 697 -35.19 71.31 -5.87
CA SER A 697 -35.12 70.58 -4.60
C SER A 697 -35.55 71.41 -3.36
N ARG A 698 -35.89 72.71 -3.49
CA ARG A 698 -36.41 73.54 -2.38
C ARG A 698 -37.91 73.83 -2.51
N GLY A 699 -38.40 74.14 -3.70
CA GLY A 699 -39.83 74.32 -4.00
C GLY A 699 -40.60 73.00 -4.02
N GLY A 700 -39.95 71.93 -4.49
CA GLY A 700 -40.51 70.60 -4.61
C GLY A 700 -40.68 70.18 -6.08
N PHE A 701 -40.46 68.89 -6.37
CA PHE A 701 -40.60 68.33 -7.72
C PHE A 701 -41.30 66.95 -7.70
N GLU A 702 -41.93 66.56 -8.80
CA GLU A 702 -42.52 65.23 -8.98
C GLU A 702 -41.50 64.24 -9.57
N ALA A 703 -41.62 62.95 -9.25
CA ALA A 703 -40.81 61.91 -9.88
C ALA A 703 -41.12 61.80 -11.38
N LYS A 704 -40.10 62.02 -12.22
CA LYS A 704 -40.20 61.90 -13.68
C LYS A 704 -40.05 60.44 -14.13
N ALA A 705 -40.68 60.09 -15.24
CA ALA A 705 -40.58 58.74 -15.83
C ALA A 705 -39.11 58.30 -16.03
N ASP A 706 -38.24 59.22 -16.45
CA ASP A 706 -36.80 58.96 -16.63
C ASP A 706 -36.10 58.57 -15.32
N MET A 707 -36.49 59.13 -14.18
CA MET A 707 -35.91 58.84 -12.87
C MET A 707 -36.33 57.43 -12.39
N LEU A 708 -37.59 57.08 -12.61
CA LEU A 708 -38.13 55.74 -12.33
C LEU A 708 -37.48 54.69 -13.26
N SER A 709 -37.30 55.03 -14.54
CA SER A 709 -36.64 54.18 -15.55
C SER A 709 -35.16 53.92 -15.21
N ILE A 710 -34.40 54.96 -14.85
CA ILE A 710 -32.99 54.83 -14.47
C ILE A 710 -32.81 54.02 -13.18
N THR A 711 -33.76 54.07 -12.24
CA THR A 711 -33.70 53.29 -10.99
C THR A 711 -34.27 51.87 -11.12
N GLY A 712 -35.20 51.63 -12.05
CA GLY A 712 -35.88 50.35 -12.25
C GLY A 712 -36.86 50.01 -11.12
N MET A 713 -37.58 51.00 -10.59
CA MET A 713 -38.36 50.90 -9.35
C MET A 713 -39.78 51.44 -9.50
N THR A 714 -40.71 50.97 -8.65
CA THR A 714 -42.06 51.55 -8.56
C THR A 714 -42.04 52.93 -7.91
N LEU A 715 -43.10 53.73 -8.10
CA LEU A 715 -43.25 55.06 -7.48
C LEU A 715 -43.09 55.04 -5.95
N GLU A 716 -43.64 54.02 -5.27
CA GLU A 716 -43.55 53.88 -3.82
C GLU A 716 -42.13 53.48 -3.38
N GLN A 717 -41.51 52.51 -4.06
CA GLN A 717 -40.12 52.12 -3.79
C GLN A 717 -39.12 53.26 -4.04
N PHE A 718 -39.36 54.06 -5.08
CA PHE A 718 -38.57 55.26 -5.39
C PHE A 718 -38.73 56.33 -4.30
N ALA A 719 -39.92 56.45 -3.70
CA ALA A 719 -40.15 57.36 -2.58
C ALA A 719 -39.29 56.98 -1.35
N ASP A 720 -39.26 55.70 -0.98
CA ASP A 720 -38.40 55.19 0.10
C ASP A 720 -36.90 55.38 -0.20
N LEU A 721 -36.47 55.10 -1.44
CA LEU A 721 -35.08 55.33 -1.85
C LEU A 721 -34.69 56.80 -1.71
N MET A 722 -35.55 57.72 -2.16
CA MET A 722 -35.33 59.16 -2.07
C MET A 722 -35.33 59.67 -0.62
N GLN A 723 -36.12 59.06 0.27
CA GLN A 723 -36.04 59.31 1.71
C GLN A 723 -34.67 58.90 2.26
N GLY A 724 -34.13 57.75 1.83
CA GLY A 724 -32.76 57.33 2.15
C GLY A 724 -31.66 58.29 1.67
N LEU A 725 -31.90 59.01 0.56
CA LEU A 725 -31.00 60.06 0.05
C LEU A 725 -31.15 61.42 0.76
N GLY A 726 -32.06 61.55 1.73
CA GLY A 726 -32.27 62.79 2.51
C GLY A 726 -33.35 63.73 1.97
N TYR A 727 -34.20 63.27 1.05
CA TYR A 727 -35.42 63.98 0.67
C TYR A 727 -36.59 63.64 1.61
N ARG A 728 -37.66 64.44 1.57
CA ARG A 728 -38.97 64.11 2.13
C ARG A 728 -39.97 64.07 0.99
N PHE A 729 -40.86 63.07 1.01
CA PHE A 729 -41.93 62.94 0.03
C PHE A 729 -43.31 63.21 0.63
N VAL A 730 -44.24 63.63 -0.21
CA VAL A 730 -45.68 63.69 0.09
C VAL A 730 -46.43 62.98 -1.03
N ARG A 731 -47.24 61.98 -0.66
CA ARG A 731 -48.18 61.28 -1.57
C ARG A 731 -49.37 62.19 -1.86
N ALA A 732 -49.73 62.28 -3.13
CA ALA A 732 -50.95 62.95 -3.61
C ALA A 732 -51.57 62.13 -4.74
N GLU A 733 -52.85 62.37 -5.03
CA GLU A 733 -53.62 61.58 -5.99
C GLU A 733 -54.40 62.53 -6.92
N ARG A 734 -54.38 62.26 -8.23
CA ARG A 734 -55.04 63.10 -9.25
C ARG A 734 -55.74 62.24 -10.30
N VAL A 735 -56.75 62.80 -10.95
CA VAL A 735 -57.43 62.13 -12.08
C VAL A 735 -56.51 62.12 -13.29
N LYS A 736 -56.28 60.94 -13.88
CA LYS A 736 -55.33 60.73 -14.98
C LYS A 736 -55.81 61.40 -16.27
N VAL A 737 -55.17 62.51 -16.63
CA VAL A 737 -55.48 63.25 -17.87
C VAL A 737 -54.96 62.47 -19.09
N LYS A 738 -55.85 61.73 -19.75
CA LYS A 738 -55.54 61.06 -21.03
C LYS A 738 -55.26 62.10 -22.12
N THR A 739 -53.99 62.34 -22.42
CA THR A 739 -53.58 63.04 -23.65
C THR A 739 -54.07 62.24 -24.87
N LYS A 740 -54.78 62.90 -25.79
CA LYS A 740 -55.26 62.26 -27.02
C LYS A 740 -54.09 61.75 -27.86
N PRO A 741 -54.13 60.50 -28.36
CA PRO A 741 -53.32 60.10 -29.50
C PRO A 741 -53.63 60.98 -30.73
N VAL A 742 -52.64 61.14 -31.61
CA VAL A 742 -52.83 61.71 -32.96
C VAL A 742 -52.93 60.55 -33.94
N ASP A 743 -53.98 60.53 -34.77
CA ASP A 743 -54.21 59.47 -35.76
C ASP A 743 -53.12 59.40 -36.84
N PRO A 744 -52.54 58.22 -37.11
CA PRO A 744 -51.70 57.95 -38.26
C PRO A 744 -52.39 56.96 -39.21
N ALA A 745 -53.50 57.38 -39.83
CA ALA A 745 -54.29 56.55 -40.76
C ALA A 745 -54.65 57.31 -42.07
N ALA A 746 -53.62 57.76 -42.79
CA ALA A 746 -53.74 58.30 -44.14
C ALA A 746 -52.59 57.77 -45.02
N ALA A 747 -52.86 57.60 -46.32
CA ALA A 747 -51.97 57.03 -47.34
C ALA A 747 -51.65 55.51 -47.22
N VAL A 748 -52.59 54.71 -47.72
CA VAL A 748 -52.31 53.39 -48.33
C VAL A 748 -52.65 53.49 -49.81
N VAL A 749 -51.70 53.25 -50.74
CA VAL A 749 -51.85 52.48 -52.01
C VAL A 749 -50.45 52.22 -52.61
N ALA A 750 -50.22 51.00 -53.15
CA ALA A 750 -49.24 50.63 -54.19
C ALA A 750 -47.72 50.86 -53.97
N ASP A 751 -46.81 49.96 -54.37
CA ASP A 751 -46.92 48.52 -54.66
C ASP A 751 -45.53 47.85 -54.53
N THR A 752 -45.49 46.53 -54.47
CA THR A 752 -44.25 45.70 -54.50
C THR A 752 -43.96 45.27 -55.95
N PRO A 753 -42.69 45.12 -56.41
CA PRO A 753 -41.93 43.92 -56.03
C PRO A 753 -40.37 43.99 -56.06
N GLN A 754 -39.74 43.07 -55.30
CA GLN A 754 -38.46 42.39 -55.59
C GLN A 754 -37.14 43.20 -55.74
N THR A 755 -36.04 42.44 -55.82
CA THR A 755 -34.62 42.88 -55.84
C THR A 755 -34.12 43.31 -57.23
N PRO A 756 -33.20 44.27 -57.26
CA PRO A 756 -32.15 44.38 -58.28
C PRO A 756 -30.73 44.18 -57.70
N ASN A 757 -29.79 43.77 -58.56
CA ASN A 757 -28.34 43.85 -58.30
C ASN A 757 -27.80 45.29 -58.52
N GLU A 758 -26.58 45.52 -58.04
CA GLU A 758 -25.45 46.36 -58.53
C GLU A 758 -25.67 47.56 -59.48
N PRO A 759 -24.82 48.60 -59.36
CA PRO A 759 -23.61 48.67 -60.20
C PRO A 759 -22.32 48.85 -59.36
N GLU A 760 -21.12 48.38 -59.72
CA GLU A 760 -20.43 48.17 -61.02
C GLU A 760 -19.70 49.42 -61.58
N ALA A 761 -18.50 49.18 -62.16
CA ALA A 761 -17.63 50.11 -62.90
C ALA A 761 -16.83 51.13 -62.03
N PRO A 762 -15.69 51.71 -62.51
CA PRO A 762 -15.21 51.79 -63.89
C PRO A 762 -14.35 50.60 -64.32
N ALA A 763 -14.63 50.07 -65.52
CA ALA A 763 -13.68 49.28 -66.29
C ALA A 763 -13.01 50.16 -67.36
N GLN A 764 -11.82 49.78 -67.83
CA GLN A 764 -11.38 50.05 -69.20
C GLN A 764 -10.28 49.08 -69.64
N ALA A 765 -10.58 48.33 -70.70
CA ALA A 765 -9.63 47.67 -71.60
C ALA A 765 -9.24 48.71 -72.71
N PRO A 766 -8.37 48.45 -73.73
CA PRO A 766 -8.20 47.15 -74.39
C PRO A 766 -6.82 46.76 -75.02
N LEU A 767 -6.77 45.49 -75.44
CA LEU A 767 -6.14 44.92 -76.65
C LEU A 767 -4.61 44.85 -76.87
N GLU A 768 -4.26 43.71 -77.49
CA GLU A 768 -3.14 43.39 -78.40
C GLU A 768 -1.69 43.24 -77.88
N GLY A 769 -1.03 42.20 -78.42
CA GLY A 769 0.34 41.78 -78.09
C GLY A 769 0.54 40.27 -78.23
N ALA A 770 0.86 39.78 -79.44
CA ALA A 770 1.16 38.37 -79.72
C ALA A 770 2.34 38.24 -80.70
N THR A 771 2.98 37.06 -80.75
CA THR A 771 4.29 36.78 -81.39
C THR A 771 5.50 37.40 -80.65
N GLU A 772 6.73 36.86 -80.68
CA GLU A 772 7.31 35.82 -81.55
C GLU A 772 8.47 35.01 -80.87
N ALA A 773 8.83 33.87 -81.46
CA ALA A 773 10.14 33.18 -81.49
C ALA A 773 11.07 33.01 -80.24
N ALA A 774 11.16 31.74 -79.81
CA ALA A 774 12.40 30.90 -79.86
C ALA A 774 13.63 31.09 -78.92
N ASN A 775 13.90 30.00 -78.17
CA ASN A 775 15.18 29.26 -78.07
C ASN A 775 16.11 29.42 -76.81
N SER A 776 16.56 28.25 -76.30
CA SER A 776 17.70 27.98 -75.39
C SER A 776 17.65 28.48 -73.93
N GLY A 777 17.89 27.68 -72.89
CA GLY A 777 18.09 26.21 -72.79
C GLY A 777 18.88 25.77 -71.54
N VAL A 778 18.91 24.44 -71.26
CA VAL A 778 19.91 23.72 -70.39
C VAL A 778 19.82 23.98 -68.86
N VAL A 779 19.76 23.00 -67.93
CA VAL A 779 19.66 21.51 -68.00
C VAL A 779 19.07 20.93 -66.69
N GLU A 780 18.26 19.86 -66.84
CA GLU A 780 18.08 18.58 -66.08
C GLU A 780 18.67 18.40 -64.65
N ASP A 781 18.18 17.52 -63.76
CA ASP A 781 17.05 16.55 -63.72
C ASP A 781 16.69 16.32 -62.22
N GLY A 782 15.63 15.67 -61.72
CA GLY A 782 14.74 14.59 -62.22
C GLY A 782 14.66 13.49 -61.13
N ALA A 783 13.57 12.75 -60.84
CA ALA A 783 12.18 12.77 -61.32
C ALA A 783 11.25 12.16 -60.20
N VAL A 784 9.99 12.59 -59.97
CA VAL A 784 8.69 12.13 -60.57
C VAL A 784 8.30 10.69 -60.17
N ALA A 785 7.08 10.29 -59.75
CA ALA A 785 5.77 10.92 -59.40
C ALA A 785 4.95 9.92 -58.51
N GLU A 786 3.93 10.32 -57.71
CA GLU A 786 2.46 10.41 -57.98
C GLU A 786 1.81 9.29 -58.82
N ASP A 787 0.51 8.93 -58.68
CA ASP A 787 -0.43 8.77 -57.54
C ASP A 787 -1.73 8.07 -58.05
N SER A 788 -2.57 7.50 -57.16
CA SER A 788 -3.99 7.11 -57.40
C SER A 788 -4.22 5.96 -58.43
N PRO A 789 -5.46 5.42 -58.61
CA PRO A 789 -6.75 5.67 -57.94
C PRO A 789 -7.39 4.41 -57.27
N SER A 790 -8.67 4.51 -56.90
CA SER A 790 -9.50 3.44 -56.28
C SER A 790 -10.57 2.86 -57.25
N VAL A 791 -11.23 1.76 -56.83
CA VAL A 791 -12.70 1.47 -56.77
C VAL A 791 -13.07 0.00 -57.15
N VAL A 792 -14.11 -0.55 -56.48
CA VAL A 792 -15.04 -1.70 -56.76
C VAL A 792 -14.68 -3.21 -56.57
N ALA A 793 -15.54 -3.84 -55.74
CA ALA A 793 -16.36 -5.06 -55.94
C ALA A 793 -15.82 -6.53 -55.93
N ASP A 794 -16.20 -7.24 -54.85
CA ASP A 794 -16.85 -8.58 -54.76
C ASP A 794 -16.13 -9.90 -55.18
N SER A 795 -16.81 -11.02 -54.84
CA SER A 795 -16.43 -12.44 -54.71
C SER A 795 -16.56 -13.24 -56.05
N PRO A 796 -16.36 -14.60 -56.19
CA PRO A 796 -16.21 -15.68 -55.17
C PRO A 796 -15.29 -16.92 -55.54
N ARG A 797 -15.44 -18.02 -54.76
CA ARG A 797 -15.03 -19.47 -54.98
C ARG A 797 -13.53 -19.85 -54.74
N VAL A 798 -13.13 -20.91 -53.99
CA VAL A 798 -13.52 -22.36 -53.81
C VAL A 798 -12.83 -23.26 -54.89
N VAL A 799 -12.12 -24.38 -54.61
CA VAL A 799 -12.54 -25.66 -53.94
C VAL A 799 -11.38 -26.51 -53.31
N ALA A 800 -11.74 -27.35 -52.32
CA ALA A 800 -11.27 -28.74 -52.00
C ALA A 800 -9.79 -29.02 -51.63
N ASP A 801 -9.44 -30.06 -50.83
CA ASP A 801 -10.12 -31.36 -50.57
C ASP A 801 -9.92 -31.94 -49.13
N SER A 802 -10.73 -32.94 -48.71
CA SER A 802 -10.67 -33.64 -47.40
C SER A 802 -11.47 -34.96 -47.36
N PRO A 803 -11.03 -35.96 -46.57
CA PRO A 803 -11.84 -36.47 -45.43
C PRO A 803 -11.00 -36.75 -44.16
N SER A 804 -11.48 -36.63 -42.91
CA SER A 804 -12.71 -37.13 -42.24
C SER A 804 -12.61 -38.63 -41.86
N ALA A 805 -13.04 -39.11 -40.68
CA ALA A 805 -13.81 -38.52 -39.55
C ALA A 805 -13.15 -38.94 -38.19
N GLU A 806 -13.76 -38.99 -36.98
CA GLU A 806 -15.15 -38.84 -36.48
C GLU A 806 -15.19 -38.58 -34.95
N GLU A 807 -16.31 -38.09 -34.42
CA GLU A 807 -16.75 -38.15 -33.00
C GLU A 807 -18.24 -38.59 -32.97
N PRO A 808 -18.91 -38.72 -31.80
CA PRO A 808 -19.72 -37.56 -31.38
C PRO A 808 -19.92 -37.33 -29.88
N PHE A 809 -20.23 -36.07 -29.54
CA PHE A 809 -20.75 -35.61 -28.25
C PHE A 809 -22.28 -35.39 -28.34
N VAL A 810 -23.04 -35.59 -27.25
CA VAL A 810 -24.44 -35.12 -27.14
C VAL A 810 -24.74 -34.63 -25.73
N THR A 811 -25.44 -33.50 -25.63
CA THR A 811 -25.97 -32.87 -24.40
C THR A 811 -27.45 -33.14 -24.22
N GLU A 812 -27.99 -33.18 -22.99
CA GLU A 812 -29.30 -32.56 -22.67
C GLU A 812 -29.61 -32.46 -21.15
N THR A 813 -30.13 -31.28 -20.77
CA THR A 813 -31.37 -30.99 -20.00
C THR A 813 -31.69 -31.64 -18.64
N VAL A 814 -32.32 -30.84 -17.75
CA VAL A 814 -32.74 -31.17 -16.37
C VAL A 814 -34.24 -31.49 -16.29
N ALA A 815 -34.62 -32.52 -15.51
CA ALA A 815 -35.99 -32.71 -15.02
C ALA A 815 -36.02 -33.47 -13.67
N GLN A 816 -36.98 -33.14 -12.80
CA GLN A 816 -37.29 -33.89 -11.57
C GLN A 816 -38.47 -34.84 -11.78
N VAL A 817 -38.44 -36.04 -11.19
CA VAL A 817 -39.64 -36.84 -10.89
C VAL A 817 -39.43 -37.53 -9.53
N SER A 818 -40.51 -37.72 -8.76
CA SER A 818 -40.47 -38.26 -7.40
C SER A 818 -41.21 -39.60 -7.27
N ALA A 819 -40.69 -40.46 -6.39
CA ALA A 819 -41.34 -41.58 -5.70
C ALA A 819 -42.02 -42.70 -6.53
N GLU A 820 -41.61 -43.95 -6.26
CA GLU A 820 -42.53 -44.92 -5.63
C GLU A 820 -41.80 -46.03 -4.86
N THR A 821 -42.54 -46.96 -4.25
CA THR A 821 -42.09 -47.79 -3.11
C THR A 821 -42.11 -49.30 -3.40
N VAL A 822 -41.07 -50.03 -3.01
CA VAL A 822 -41.08 -51.50 -2.90
C VAL A 822 -40.31 -51.96 -1.64
N ALA A 823 -40.91 -52.85 -0.85
CA ALA A 823 -40.31 -53.54 0.31
C ALA A 823 -39.86 -54.97 -0.10
N GLN A 824 -39.25 -55.85 0.71
CA GLN A 824 -39.30 -56.04 2.17
C GLN A 824 -38.21 -57.06 2.62
N THR A 825 -38.03 -57.24 3.95
CA THR A 825 -37.26 -58.31 4.64
C THR A 825 -35.72 -58.26 4.55
N GLY A 826 -34.96 -58.55 5.62
CA GLY A 826 -35.36 -58.81 7.01
C GLY A 826 -34.20 -59.14 7.99
N ASN A 827 -34.51 -59.11 9.29
CA ASN A 827 -33.72 -59.53 10.47
C ASN A 827 -32.48 -58.73 10.92
N GLU A 828 -32.75 -57.85 11.89
CA GLU A 828 -32.09 -57.61 13.19
C GLU A 828 -31.35 -58.84 13.83
N PRO A 829 -30.41 -58.64 14.80
CA PRO A 829 -30.70 -57.96 16.08
C PRO A 829 -29.72 -56.88 16.60
N GLU A 830 -30.30 -56.09 17.51
CA GLU A 830 -29.77 -54.98 18.34
C GLU A 830 -28.91 -55.45 19.54
N VAL A 831 -27.84 -54.69 19.87
CA VAL A 831 -27.43 -54.29 21.25
C VAL A 831 -26.69 -52.94 21.17
N ALA A 832 -26.92 -52.04 22.13
CA ALA A 832 -26.34 -50.68 22.17
C ALA A 832 -24.99 -50.55 22.95
N PRO A 833 -24.23 -49.46 22.73
CA PRO A 833 -23.16 -49.02 23.63
C PRO A 833 -23.67 -47.99 24.67
N GLU A 834 -23.22 -48.11 25.92
CA GLU A 834 -23.56 -47.17 27.01
C GLU A 834 -22.68 -45.89 27.04
N LYS A 835 -23.09 -44.95 27.91
CA LYS A 835 -22.55 -43.60 28.04
C LYS A 835 -21.14 -43.56 28.65
N SER A 836 -20.32 -42.61 28.20
CA SER A 836 -19.24 -42.03 29.02
C SER A 836 -19.72 -40.73 29.70
N PRO A 837 -19.18 -40.36 30.88
CA PRO A 837 -19.73 -39.29 31.71
C PRO A 837 -19.33 -37.88 31.25
N ALA A 838 -20.09 -36.88 31.73
CA ALA A 838 -19.85 -35.46 31.49
C ALA A 838 -18.75 -34.86 32.39
N VAL A 839 -18.24 -33.71 31.99
CA VAL A 839 -17.52 -32.76 32.86
C VAL A 839 -18.34 -31.48 32.93
N GLU A 840 -18.60 -30.98 34.14
CA GLU A 840 -19.47 -29.82 34.36
C GLU A 840 -18.79 -28.49 34.03
N ALA A 841 -19.58 -27.51 33.57
CA ALA A 841 -19.14 -26.13 33.38
C ALA A 841 -19.61 -25.24 34.54
N ALA A 842 -18.74 -24.34 35.01
CA ALA A 842 -19.09 -23.30 35.97
C ALA A 842 -19.57 -22.01 35.25
N ALA A 843 -20.45 -21.23 35.88
CA ALA A 843 -21.26 -20.23 35.20
C ALA A 843 -20.97 -18.76 35.57
N ALA A 844 -21.24 -17.87 34.61
CA ALA A 844 -21.65 -16.46 34.79
C ALA A 844 -22.43 -16.06 33.50
N THR A 845 -23.76 -15.90 33.49
CA THR A 845 -24.64 -14.90 34.15
C THR A 845 -24.87 -13.65 33.27
N GLU A 846 -26.06 -13.60 32.65
CA GLU A 846 -26.80 -12.43 32.12
C GLU A 846 -26.11 -11.58 31.01
N ILE A 847 -26.81 -11.04 30.01
CA ILE A 847 -28.13 -10.39 30.00
C ILE A 847 -29.02 -10.91 28.87
N ALA A 848 -30.34 -10.96 29.10
CA ALA A 848 -31.34 -11.21 28.07
C ALA A 848 -32.05 -9.92 27.63
N ILE A 849 -32.17 -9.68 26.32
CA ILE A 849 -33.11 -8.75 25.71
C ILE A 849 -33.78 -9.48 24.55
N ALA A 850 -35.12 -9.42 24.47
CA ALA A 850 -35.88 -10.19 23.50
C ALA A 850 -36.23 -9.38 22.24
N SER A 851 -36.08 -10.04 21.08
CA SER A 851 -36.99 -10.01 19.93
C SER A 851 -37.75 -8.70 19.65
N THR A 852 -37.21 -7.89 18.74
CA THR A 852 -38.02 -7.27 17.67
C THR A 852 -37.28 -7.42 16.34
N ALA A 853 -37.98 -7.87 15.31
CA ALA A 853 -37.44 -8.03 13.96
C ALA A 853 -37.95 -6.91 13.03
N SER A 854 -37.08 -6.40 12.18
CA SER A 854 -37.45 -5.62 10.99
C SER A 854 -36.31 -5.66 9.98
N GLU A 855 -36.57 -6.23 8.81
CA GLU A 855 -35.60 -6.33 7.72
C GLU A 855 -35.56 -5.05 6.88
N THR A 856 -34.48 -4.85 6.14
CA THR A 856 -34.20 -3.57 5.46
C THR A 856 -34.54 -3.60 3.97
N ALA A 857 -35.42 -2.67 3.55
CA ALA A 857 -35.56 -2.08 2.20
C ALA A 857 -35.68 -3.00 0.96
N GLY A 858 -36.86 -3.01 0.32
CA GLY A 858 -37.19 -3.86 -0.85
C GLY A 858 -37.96 -3.24 -2.03
N ARG A 859 -37.98 -1.89 -2.20
CA ARG A 859 -38.28 -1.14 -3.46
C ARG A 859 -39.69 -1.28 -4.14
N THR A 860 -40.03 -0.25 -4.94
CA THR A 860 -41.06 -0.19 -6.03
C THR A 860 -42.54 -0.42 -5.72
N THR A 861 -43.30 0.68 -5.62
CA THR A 861 -44.52 1.02 -6.41
C THR A 861 -44.97 2.43 -5.94
N ASP A 862 -45.08 3.46 -6.77
CA ASP A 862 -46.04 3.71 -7.88
C ASP A 862 -47.48 3.98 -7.43
N LYS A 863 -47.80 5.27 -7.29
CA LYS A 863 -49.01 5.91 -7.85
C LYS A 863 -48.59 7.26 -8.43
N GLN A 864 -48.50 7.39 -9.75
CA GLN A 864 -49.63 7.57 -10.68
C GLN A 864 -50.39 8.89 -10.45
N THR A 865 -49.92 9.90 -11.20
CA THR A 865 -50.73 10.71 -12.10
C THR A 865 -52.05 10.03 -12.50
N ILE A 866 -53.14 10.80 -12.52
CA ILE A 866 -54.37 10.42 -13.24
C ILE A 866 -54.49 11.32 -14.45
N GLU A 867 -54.35 10.74 -15.63
CA GLU A 867 -54.83 11.31 -16.89
C GLU A 867 -56.34 11.06 -17.03
N ASN A 868 -57.02 11.97 -17.72
CA ASN A 868 -57.91 11.74 -18.87
C ASN A 868 -58.47 13.13 -19.27
N ALA A 869 -58.38 13.62 -20.50
CA ALA A 869 -58.92 13.06 -21.76
C ALA A 869 -60.48 13.10 -21.77
N ASP A 870 -61.17 13.58 -22.82
CA ASP A 870 -60.78 13.73 -24.24
C ASP A 870 -61.36 14.96 -24.97
N THR A 871 -60.54 15.54 -25.86
CA THR A 871 -60.76 15.80 -27.31
C THR A 871 -62.09 16.39 -27.86
N GLU A 872 -61.99 17.62 -28.42
CA GLU A 872 -62.78 18.23 -29.52
C GLU A 872 -64.29 18.54 -29.34
N PRO A 873 -64.96 19.33 -30.24
CA PRO A 873 -64.50 19.96 -31.50
C PRO A 873 -64.70 21.50 -31.56
N ALA A 874 -64.52 22.09 -32.75
CA ALA A 874 -64.89 23.48 -33.05
C ALA A 874 -65.92 23.59 -34.18
N VAL A 875 -67.05 24.29 -33.96
CA VAL A 875 -67.79 25.07 -34.99
C VAL A 875 -68.64 26.20 -34.35
N SER A 876 -68.85 27.29 -35.10
CA SER A 876 -70.02 28.20 -35.16
C SER A 876 -70.53 29.01 -33.93
N GLU A 877 -70.37 30.34 -34.08
CA GLU A 877 -71.41 31.40 -34.05
C GLU A 877 -72.12 31.88 -32.75
N ALA A 878 -71.96 33.21 -32.55
CA ALA A 878 -72.98 34.23 -32.24
C ALA A 878 -73.48 34.52 -30.79
N ALA A 879 -73.43 35.82 -30.46
CA ALA A 879 -74.19 36.58 -29.44
C ALA A 879 -73.97 36.24 -27.93
N ASP A 880 -74.07 37.18 -26.99
CA ASP A 880 -74.48 38.59 -27.06
C ASP A 880 -73.69 39.48 -26.07
N GLU A 881 -73.76 40.80 -26.22
CA GLU A 881 -73.08 41.77 -25.33
C GLU A 881 -73.83 42.05 -24.01
N ILE A 882 -73.11 42.12 -22.88
CA ILE A 882 -73.46 43.05 -21.78
C ILE A 882 -72.18 43.68 -21.22
N ALA A 883 -72.06 45.01 -21.32
CA ALA A 883 -70.94 45.78 -20.78
C ALA A 883 -71.19 46.25 -19.34
N THR A 884 -70.11 46.49 -18.59
CA THR A 884 -70.12 47.29 -17.34
C THR A 884 -68.96 48.29 -17.37
N GLU A 885 -69.23 49.53 -16.98
CA GLU A 885 -68.30 50.65 -17.14
C GLU A 885 -67.13 50.61 -16.14
N ALA A 886 -65.94 51.01 -16.59
CA ALA A 886 -64.75 51.14 -15.75
C ALA A 886 -64.71 52.49 -15.02
N ALA A 887 -64.37 52.46 -13.73
CA ALA A 887 -64.11 53.65 -12.93
C ALA A 887 -62.90 54.46 -13.47
N PRO A 888 -62.84 55.78 -13.25
CA PRO A 888 -61.76 56.61 -13.78
C PRO A 888 -60.40 56.28 -13.12
N ASP A 889 -59.38 56.07 -13.95
CA ASP A 889 -57.99 55.91 -13.51
C ASP A 889 -57.54 57.08 -12.60
N ILE A 890 -57.18 56.74 -11.35
CA ILE A 890 -56.49 57.66 -10.43
C ILE A 890 -54.98 57.45 -10.58
N GLU A 891 -54.25 58.54 -10.78
CA GLU A 891 -52.78 58.57 -10.75
C GLU A 891 -52.30 58.99 -9.36
N VAL A 892 -51.57 58.11 -8.68
CA VAL A 892 -50.84 58.41 -7.45
C VAL A 892 -49.48 59.00 -7.81
N PHE A 893 -49.11 60.13 -7.23
CA PHE A 893 -47.83 60.78 -7.45
C PHE A 893 -47.17 61.22 -6.14
N PHE A 894 -45.85 61.40 -6.18
CA PHE A 894 -45.05 61.82 -5.02
C PHE A 894 -44.32 63.12 -5.34
N THR A 895 -44.41 64.08 -4.43
CA THR A 895 -43.66 65.35 -4.48
C THR A 895 -42.51 65.34 -3.48
N PHE A 896 -41.31 65.70 -3.94
CA PHE A 896 -40.05 65.54 -3.21
C PHE A 896 -39.42 66.89 -2.86
N THR A 897 -39.06 67.09 -1.58
CA THR A 897 -38.36 68.28 -1.08
C THR A 897 -37.10 67.90 -0.33
N TRP A 898 -36.00 68.65 -0.47
CA TRP A 898 -34.77 68.38 0.26
C TRP A 898 -34.94 68.68 1.76
N ALA A 899 -34.58 67.73 2.62
CA ALA A 899 -34.70 67.90 4.08
C ALA A 899 -33.64 68.88 4.61
N ARG A 900 -33.91 70.18 4.49
CA ARG A 900 -33.05 71.25 5.03
C ARG A 900 -33.10 71.21 6.56
N ASN A 901 -32.16 70.48 7.17
CA ASN A 901 -32.08 70.23 8.61
C ASN A 901 -31.82 71.53 9.39
N ARG A 902 -32.90 72.25 9.76
CA ARG A 902 -32.84 73.63 10.25
C ARG A 902 -32.97 73.73 11.78
N GLY A 903 -32.18 72.92 12.47
CA GLY A 903 -31.70 73.16 13.84
C GLY A 903 -32.65 72.87 14.99
N GLN A 904 -32.25 71.95 15.88
CA GLN A 904 -32.49 72.19 17.31
C GLN A 904 -31.65 73.39 17.76
N SER A 905 -32.25 74.26 18.58
CA SER A 905 -31.67 75.55 18.96
C SER A 905 -30.62 75.42 20.08
N LYS A 906 -29.60 76.28 20.05
CA LYS A 906 -28.73 76.60 21.20
C LYS A 906 -28.92 78.07 21.61
N PRO A 907 -29.43 78.31 22.82
CA PRO A 907 -28.83 79.29 23.72
C PRO A 907 -28.78 78.77 25.18
N LYS A 908 -27.96 79.27 26.10
CA LYS A 908 -26.86 80.25 26.03
C LYS A 908 -25.92 79.98 27.23
N GLY A 909 -24.62 80.23 27.08
CA GLY A 909 -23.64 80.10 28.18
C GLY A 909 -22.33 80.81 27.84
N GLN A 910 -21.94 81.78 28.67
CA GLN A 910 -20.70 82.57 28.57
C GLN A 910 -19.48 81.69 28.96
N GLY A 911 -18.23 81.97 28.56
CA GLY A 911 -17.69 82.98 27.65
C GLY A 911 -16.14 83.11 27.76
N ARG A 912 -15.52 83.90 26.88
CA ARG A 912 -14.13 84.43 26.94
C ARG A 912 -12.90 83.47 27.05
N SER A 913 -12.31 83.23 25.87
CA SER A 913 -10.92 83.60 25.51
C SER A 913 -9.70 83.27 26.41
N PHE A 914 -8.89 82.31 25.92
CA PHE A 914 -7.49 82.50 25.46
C PHE A 914 -6.32 82.77 26.45
N SER A 915 -5.70 81.68 26.94
CA SER A 915 -4.24 81.38 26.98
C SER A 915 -4.06 80.07 27.79
N GLY A 916 -2.96 79.31 27.77
CA GLY A 916 -1.74 79.32 26.96
C GLY A 916 -0.71 78.32 27.54
N SER A 917 -0.24 77.35 26.73
CA SER A 917 0.93 76.46 26.93
C SER A 917 1.15 75.68 28.26
N GLN A 918 1.14 74.33 28.14
CA GLN A 918 1.96 73.34 28.91
C GLN A 918 1.68 73.18 30.45
N LYS A 919 1.89 72.02 31.11
CA LYS A 919 2.34 70.66 30.70
C LYS A 919 1.91 69.58 31.73
N ASP A 920 1.99 68.30 31.33
CA ASP A 920 2.18 67.06 32.13
C ASP A 920 1.28 66.72 33.36
N GLY A 921 0.83 65.44 33.45
CA GLY A 921 0.93 64.67 34.73
C GLY A 921 -0.32 64.28 35.56
N ALA A 922 -0.86 63.08 35.29
CA ALA A 922 -1.20 61.99 36.26
C ALA A 922 -2.23 62.11 37.43
N ALA A 923 -3.11 61.08 37.47
CA ALA A 923 -3.49 60.19 38.60
C ALA A 923 -4.36 60.61 39.83
N SER A 924 -5.40 59.79 40.10
CA SER A 924 -6.11 59.52 41.38
C SER A 924 -7.05 58.30 41.15
N THR A 925 -6.92 57.10 41.75
CA THR A 925 -7.28 56.63 43.12
C THR A 925 -8.77 56.73 43.49
N ALA A 926 -9.45 55.73 44.11
CA ALA A 926 -9.13 54.30 44.38
C ALA A 926 -10.37 53.48 44.89
N ASP A 927 -10.29 52.13 44.81
CA ASP A 927 -10.94 51.09 45.67
C ASP A 927 -12.50 50.93 45.75
N PRO A 928 -13.06 49.80 46.28
CA PRO A 928 -12.48 48.44 46.52
C PRO A 928 -13.39 47.21 46.15
N ALA A 929 -12.77 46.01 46.14
CA ALA A 929 -13.36 44.66 46.36
C ALA A 929 -14.38 44.07 45.32
N GLN A 930 -14.52 42.75 45.13
CA GLN A 930 -13.85 41.56 45.68
C GLN A 930 -13.74 40.43 44.60
N GLY A 931 -12.87 39.43 44.78
CA GLY A 931 -12.48 38.44 43.73
C GLY A 931 -13.41 37.22 43.57
N ASP A 932 -13.04 36.17 42.82
CA ASP A 932 -11.83 35.90 42.00
C ASP A 932 -12.28 35.00 40.77
N HIS A 933 -11.60 34.06 40.08
CA HIS A 933 -10.36 33.29 40.28
C HIS A 933 -9.86 32.62 38.96
N ARG A 934 -8.52 32.51 38.78
CA ARG A 934 -7.76 31.76 37.72
C ARG A 934 -7.81 32.35 36.27
N GLY A 935 -6.69 32.47 35.53
CA GLY A 935 -5.28 32.28 35.90
C GLY A 935 -4.24 32.51 34.79
N ALA A 936 -3.37 33.52 34.98
CA ALA A 936 -1.97 33.72 34.52
C ALA A 936 -1.44 33.33 33.10
N PRO A 937 -0.71 34.28 32.46
CA PRO A 937 0.45 33.98 31.60
C PRO A 937 1.77 34.74 31.99
N HIS A 938 2.89 34.41 31.32
CA HIS A 938 4.29 34.76 31.65
C HIS A 938 4.72 36.25 31.71
N LYS A 939 5.77 36.53 32.51
CA LYS A 939 6.96 37.41 32.23
C LYS A 939 8.04 37.29 33.36
N ARG A 940 9.24 37.90 33.32
CA ARG A 940 10.41 37.85 32.37
C ARG A 940 11.56 38.75 32.94
N LYS A 941 12.85 38.43 32.69
CA LYS A 941 14.11 39.22 33.00
C LYS A 941 14.62 39.17 34.48
N ALA A 942 15.91 39.46 34.83
CA ALA A 942 17.23 39.30 34.16
C ALA A 942 18.44 39.68 35.08
N ARG A 943 19.64 39.14 34.77
CA ARG A 943 21.04 39.65 35.00
C ARG A 943 21.75 39.60 36.39
N HIS A 944 22.93 38.94 36.36
CA HIS A 944 24.30 39.35 36.82
C HIS A 944 24.92 38.97 38.20
N HIS A 945 26.27 38.91 38.16
CA HIS A 945 27.32 38.70 39.20
C HIS A 945 27.45 37.25 39.78
N LYS A 946 28.64 36.61 39.78
CA LYS A 946 29.96 36.81 40.49
C LYS A 946 29.88 36.42 41.99
N ALA A 947 30.86 35.75 42.62
CA ALA A 947 32.14 35.12 42.17
C ALA A 947 32.61 34.06 43.22
N ASP A 948 33.93 33.73 43.23
CA ASP A 948 34.68 32.94 44.25
C ASP A 948 34.37 31.41 44.26
N GLY A 949 35.19 30.46 44.73
CA GLY A 949 36.49 30.42 45.45
C GLY A 949 36.41 29.30 46.53
N GLU A 950 37.40 28.45 46.87
CA GLU A 950 38.81 28.26 46.49
C GLU A 950 39.32 26.84 46.92
N GLN A 951 40.32 26.27 46.22
CA GLN A 951 41.40 25.35 46.69
C GLN A 951 41.02 24.00 47.42
N THR A 952 41.89 23.01 47.71
CA THR A 952 43.37 22.87 47.65
C THR A 952 43.82 21.39 47.47
N ALA A 953 45.00 21.15 46.87
CA ALA A 953 46.03 20.09 47.15
C ALA A 953 45.64 18.59 47.29
N GLN A 954 46.44 17.55 46.98
CA GLN A 954 47.79 17.27 46.40
C GLN A 954 47.82 15.71 46.17
N ASN A 955 48.80 14.92 45.69
CA ASN A 955 50.17 14.93 45.10
C ASN A 955 50.37 13.46 44.56
N ASN A 956 51.40 12.93 43.87
CA ASN A 956 52.51 13.28 42.94
C ASN A 956 53.01 11.88 42.42
N ALA A 957 53.86 11.60 41.41
CA ALA A 957 54.67 12.29 40.39
C ALA A 957 54.87 11.26 39.22
N GLY A 958 55.60 11.46 38.11
CA GLY A 958 56.32 12.61 37.55
C GLY A 958 57.29 12.16 36.43
N SER A 959 57.92 13.14 35.73
CA SER A 959 59.10 13.00 34.84
C SER A 959 58.97 12.22 33.49
N ALA A 960 59.45 12.69 32.32
CA ALA A 960 59.98 14.01 31.89
C ALA A 960 60.18 14.10 30.34
N LYS A 961 60.43 15.33 29.82
CA LYS A 961 61.12 15.72 28.54
C LYS A 961 60.41 15.33 27.21
N SER A 962 59.92 16.25 26.34
CA SER A 962 60.51 17.39 25.57
C SER A 962 60.93 17.01 24.13
N GLY A 963 60.61 17.74 23.04
CA GLY A 963 59.75 18.93 22.86
C GLY A 963 59.97 19.61 21.47
N GLN A 964 59.11 20.58 21.08
CA GLN A 964 59.21 21.49 19.90
C GLN A 964 59.08 20.84 18.47
N SER A 965 58.59 21.51 17.41
CA SER A 965 57.90 22.83 17.27
C SER A 965 57.11 23.02 15.94
N ARG A 966 55.86 23.52 16.06
CA ARG A 966 55.13 24.55 15.25
C ARG A 966 55.30 24.74 13.71
N GLN A 967 54.12 24.90 13.06
CA GLN A 967 53.77 25.87 11.96
C GLN A 967 54.39 25.61 10.55
N THR A 968 53.85 26.04 9.38
CA THR A 968 52.67 26.83 8.90
C THR A 968 52.05 26.10 7.67
N ALA A 969 50.72 26.00 7.45
CA ALA A 969 49.69 26.94 6.96
C ALA A 969 49.59 27.15 5.41
N ALA A 970 48.34 27.16 4.89
CA ALA A 970 47.90 27.39 3.48
C ALA A 970 48.28 26.33 2.42
N GLY A 971 47.52 26.13 1.32
CA GLY A 971 46.16 26.63 1.02
C GLY A 971 45.69 26.45 -0.45
N GLN A 972 44.36 26.38 -0.63
CA GLN A 972 43.57 26.50 -1.88
C GLN A 972 43.54 25.36 -2.92
N GLN A 973 42.41 25.32 -3.64
CA GLN A 973 42.01 24.37 -4.70
C GLN A 973 42.18 25.03 -6.08
N LYS A 974 42.18 24.25 -7.18
CA LYS A 974 41.14 24.26 -8.26
C LYS A 974 41.50 23.45 -9.52
N THR A 975 40.45 23.08 -10.26
CA THR A 975 40.28 22.81 -11.72
C THR A 975 41.52 22.77 -12.64
N GLY A 976 41.67 21.91 -13.66
CA GLY A 976 40.75 20.92 -14.27
C GLY A 976 40.19 21.35 -15.64
N ARG A 977 40.68 20.79 -16.77
CA ARG A 977 39.97 20.60 -18.06
C ARG A 977 40.79 19.92 -19.19
N ASP A 978 40.09 19.04 -19.93
CA ASP A 978 40.09 18.68 -21.36
C ASP A 978 41.18 19.21 -22.35
N LYS A 979 41.81 18.33 -23.17
CA LYS A 979 41.42 18.05 -24.60
C LYS A 979 42.39 17.20 -25.47
N PHE A 980 41.85 16.10 -26.02
CA PHE A 980 41.86 15.63 -27.45
C PHE A 980 43.14 15.33 -28.30
N ASN A 981 42.90 14.46 -29.31
CA ASN A 981 43.65 14.18 -30.56
C ASN A 981 44.98 13.37 -30.51
N ARG A 982 45.34 12.53 -31.50
CA ARG A 982 44.56 11.80 -32.56
C ARG A 982 45.44 10.77 -33.30
N ASP A 983 44.82 9.71 -33.86
CA ASP A 983 45.29 8.82 -34.97
C ASP A 983 46.65 8.05 -34.76
N ASN A 984 47.00 6.93 -35.43
CA ASN A 984 46.61 6.44 -36.77
C ASN A 984 46.79 4.90 -36.97
N ASP A 985 46.39 4.39 -38.14
CA ASP A 985 46.25 2.99 -38.59
C ASP A 985 47.46 2.02 -38.57
N ARG A 986 47.19 0.69 -38.47
CA ARG A 986 47.32 -0.29 -39.59
C ARG A 986 46.92 -1.77 -39.30
N LYS A 987 46.44 -2.46 -40.35
CA LYS A 987 46.17 -3.92 -40.51
C LYS A 987 46.72 -4.36 -41.88
N PRO A 988 47.19 -5.62 -42.10
CA PRO A 988 46.31 -6.76 -42.48
C PRO A 988 46.80 -8.15 -41.97
N GLY A 989 46.13 -9.30 -42.20
CA GLY A 989 44.78 -9.55 -42.72
C GLY A 989 44.50 -11.02 -43.11
N LYS A 990 43.21 -11.32 -43.37
CA LYS A 990 42.58 -12.48 -44.08
C LYS A 990 42.96 -13.94 -43.74
N GLY A 991 41.92 -14.72 -43.36
CA GLY A 991 41.85 -16.18 -43.50
C GLY A 991 40.47 -16.74 -43.11
N LYS A 992 39.72 -17.33 -44.05
CA LYS A 992 38.41 -17.99 -43.82
C LYS A 992 38.00 -18.89 -45.00
N PRO A 993 37.33 -20.01 -44.72
CA PRO A 993 36.21 -20.50 -45.53
C PRO A 993 34.89 -20.58 -44.73
N ARG A 994 33.76 -20.81 -45.41
CA ARG A 994 32.40 -21.02 -44.87
C ARG A 994 31.86 -22.36 -45.35
N ARG A 995 31.13 -23.11 -44.51
CA ARG A 995 29.73 -23.53 -44.82
C ARG A 995 28.99 -24.20 -43.64
N ASN A 996 27.68 -24.33 -43.86
CA ASN A 996 26.64 -25.08 -43.14
C ASN A 996 26.24 -24.57 -41.75
N GLU A 997 25.07 -23.94 -41.73
CA GLU A 997 24.24 -23.72 -40.54
C GLU A 997 23.00 -24.63 -40.68
N GLY A 998 22.74 -25.45 -39.65
CA GLY A 998 21.45 -26.12 -39.43
C GLY A 998 20.73 -25.47 -38.24
N PRO A 999 19.41 -25.65 -38.09
CA PRO A 999 18.63 -25.00 -37.05
C PRO A 999 19.10 -25.46 -35.66
N LYS A 1000 19.53 -24.51 -34.82
CA LYS A 1000 19.91 -24.78 -33.42
C LYS A 1000 18.66 -24.84 -32.56
N GLN A 1001 18.38 -26.01 -31.99
CA GLN A 1001 17.43 -26.13 -30.88
C GLN A 1001 17.98 -25.37 -29.66
N PHE A 1002 17.12 -24.56 -29.02
CA PHE A 1002 17.45 -23.88 -27.78
C PHE A 1002 17.36 -24.86 -26.60
N ALA A 1003 18.45 -25.59 -26.34
CA ALA A 1003 18.62 -26.29 -25.07
C ALA A 1003 18.84 -25.26 -23.95
N ALA A 1004 17.96 -25.27 -22.93
CA ALA A 1004 18.14 -24.43 -21.75
C ALA A 1004 19.46 -24.77 -21.04
N SER A 1005 20.24 -23.75 -20.70
CA SER A 1005 21.45 -23.96 -19.88
C SER A 1005 21.05 -24.46 -18.48
N PRO A 1006 21.79 -25.40 -17.87
CA PRO A 1006 21.49 -25.88 -16.53
C PRO A 1006 21.55 -24.72 -15.52
N LYS A 1007 20.65 -24.74 -14.52
CA LYS A 1007 20.68 -23.78 -13.39
C LYS A 1007 22.09 -23.74 -12.80
N LYS A 1008 22.58 -22.54 -12.43
CA LYS A 1008 23.87 -22.38 -11.74
C LYS A 1008 23.94 -23.34 -10.54
N SER A 1009 25.07 -24.01 -10.37
CA SER A 1009 25.33 -24.84 -9.19
C SER A 1009 25.15 -24.02 -7.92
N GLN A 1010 24.40 -24.56 -6.96
CA GLN A 1010 24.34 -24.00 -5.61
C GLN A 1010 25.77 -23.89 -5.04
N GLN A 1011 26.03 -22.80 -4.32
CA GLN A 1011 27.32 -22.56 -3.71
C GLN A 1011 27.53 -23.58 -2.58
N ILE A 1012 28.67 -24.28 -2.58
CA ILE A 1012 28.99 -25.28 -1.56
C ILE A 1012 29.07 -24.59 -0.20
N ASP A 1013 28.39 -25.15 0.81
CA ASP A 1013 28.44 -24.66 2.18
C ASP A 1013 29.91 -24.72 2.69
N PRO A 1014 30.56 -23.57 2.99
CA PRO A 1014 31.97 -23.53 3.37
C PRO A 1014 32.22 -24.17 4.73
N ASP A 1015 31.19 -24.31 5.56
CA ASP A 1015 31.28 -24.91 6.90
C ASP A 1015 31.18 -26.45 6.83
N ASN A 1016 30.95 -27.04 5.64
CA ASN A 1016 30.71 -28.47 5.48
C ASN A 1016 32.01 -29.30 5.62
N PRO A 1017 32.16 -30.13 6.68
CA PRO A 1017 33.36 -30.91 6.92
C PRO A 1017 33.63 -31.97 5.83
N PHE A 1018 32.59 -32.51 5.17
CA PHE A 1018 32.78 -33.45 4.07
C PHE A 1018 33.43 -32.78 2.86
N ALA A 1019 33.09 -31.53 2.55
CA ALA A 1019 33.71 -30.79 1.45
C ALA A 1019 35.20 -30.55 1.73
N ALA A 1020 35.55 -30.19 2.96
CA ALA A 1020 36.94 -30.03 3.39
C ALA A 1020 37.72 -31.37 3.37
N ALA A 1021 37.12 -32.47 3.86
CA ALA A 1021 37.74 -33.79 3.87
C ALA A 1021 37.94 -34.35 2.45
N LEU A 1022 36.95 -34.21 1.56
CA LEU A 1022 37.06 -34.64 0.17
C LEU A 1022 38.10 -33.83 -0.62
N MET A 1023 38.29 -32.54 -0.31
CA MET A 1023 39.42 -31.78 -0.85
C MET A 1023 40.75 -32.30 -0.31
N GLY A 1024 40.85 -32.61 1.00
CA GLY A 1024 42.06 -33.16 1.61
C GLY A 1024 42.45 -34.57 1.16
N LEU A 1025 41.50 -35.38 0.64
CA LEU A 1025 41.81 -36.64 -0.04
C LEU A 1025 42.28 -36.43 -1.50
N LYS A 1026 41.92 -35.31 -2.15
CA LYS A 1026 42.23 -35.07 -3.56
C LYS A 1026 43.73 -34.92 -3.83
N ASP A 1027 44.50 -34.53 -2.81
CA ASP A 1027 45.96 -34.43 -2.85
C ASP A 1027 46.65 -35.74 -2.35
N LYS A 1028 45.88 -36.80 -2.09
CA LYS A 1028 46.34 -38.13 -1.60
C LYS A 1028 45.93 -39.31 -2.50
N ILE A 1029 45.27 -39.07 -3.63
CA ILE A 1029 44.82 -40.07 -4.63
C ILE A 1029 45.57 -39.84 -5.94
#